data_AF-A0A8C4XAJ3-F1
#
_entry.id   AF-A0A8C4XAJ3-F1
#
_cell.length_a   1.000
_cell.length_b   1.000
_cell.length_c   1.000
_cell.angle_alpha   90.00
_cell.angle_beta   90.00
_cell.angle_gamma   90.00
#
_symmetry.space_group_name_H-M   'P 1'
#
loop_
_entity.id
_entity.type
_entity.pdbx_description
1 polymer ?
#
loop_
_entity_poly.entity_id
_entity_poly.type
_entity_poly.pdbx_seq_one_letter_code
_entity_poly.pdbx_strand_id
1 'polypeptide(L)'
;MSTNELITEMLLYNVLVALIRLKQILAKTDEGHLQYLITAIFYEILKSEFPLKTDVSKRKQKSMTDKILKLEHYIIELRGMSKEEGQASVFIIALEEVEDLKNSKKGGESVIQTLREDMGSELCASLEQLIEKHAGNPAELKDELNLIRKHRVTQTELMKNTLCEIGELVCHDVSKQPEHKGHSVHKNDVLERLGLEEYCNEKLSMRHIKKISSQTIQSNKPSELQEVPWYFIQKLMMVHSGALKLNCKESQCAKKYKGQLKDKENEDDWLSDDTEDTLVLNPLDIIVAVFMCSDHFVQQELVQKMSMCQIAVPFLLPNYNGGCYILQWALRAIRKKWHQTLEGNKISVIEKDIVTHPMLAVTFIRLGDLQHSKSAFLNSLLSGSQDHHSFFIHSEMEGGDVPKKISNGLVELNWYLPQKKENEERILEPMVVMNLRGDAKSLSTQVGFLFDVSSMIFVFLDDIGEEEEKVIATLSKSKSNFFLLLNITSNKTEAVRRRLKHLKSMCEITRDNILVRGKKRNEEFVSAVWSAICKAERRYVTLEGMSAACRKMGLDIDEDYQPCKAGRENADKVLFHLNPNKIIKFKEEIFPFQGLHWQEFSRIDKEYQRLKNTGEKTPLEYAKELEEKKKELHQKQLENELSPAIKMFIEALLRSTDDERLFFLHWMKFKLDSISLTILPKIQEKLKNQITGTNEKEQLLNRLSRSSLGLEHFLREIGQIYEASFYCSDPDLKKHLTKLPGAAADMLLSGLPVELIDGDVSNIPIRWVSDVLKQVQIKTHPDTRIFVLSVLGLQSTGKSTLLNTLFGLQFAVSAGRCTRGAFMQLICVDHHMKAELGCDYIMVIDTEGLRAEELLNVTNNYEHDNELATLITGLSDIVLVNLSSESNSEMQDILQIIVHTLIRMKEVGIKQSIYFIHHNVSDLSANVLNLSGVTQLLKQLDILTQMAAKQENKEETYTKFSDVILYDLKKTMKYIPGLWHSPPTMASVSSGYSEKVFELKQELVEHIKQERKKRLSLTISDFITLMEDFSNAVKSEDFIFSFQNSLAAIAYSKLSSEYSDWKWEIHKSFTEWKEKAERRIKNCEEIDNLVPALKSEADELARTQELEGLGKLQAYFTSDVNNRELIENYRHHFEVNIKTLCMECKGNAVRKCEEFIKLHQSLIDFQKLIHKYGEEIEEKVNELLQKCKLEKNKLTETQLKGEFEKMWEKM
;
A
#
# COMPACT_ATOMS: atom_id res chain seq x y z
N MET A 1 -30.44 74.51 -2.54
CA MET A 1 -30.15 73.14 -2.09
C MET A 1 -29.47 73.22 -0.76
N SER A 2 -29.97 72.50 0.24
CA SER A 2 -29.32 72.42 1.54
C SER A 2 -27.99 71.66 1.40
N THR A 3 -26.98 71.95 2.24
CA THR A 3 -25.69 71.24 2.24
C THR A 3 -25.85 69.72 2.33
N ASN A 4 -26.94 69.24 2.97
CA ASN A 4 -27.28 67.82 3.06
C ASN A 4 -27.79 67.21 1.74
N GLU A 5 -28.49 67.96 0.88
CA GLU A 5 -28.92 67.48 -0.44
C GLU A 5 -27.70 67.28 -1.36
N LEU A 6 -26.74 68.22 -1.32
CA LEU A 6 -25.52 68.15 -2.13
C LEU A 6 -24.62 66.96 -1.72
N ILE A 7 -24.49 66.72 -0.41
CA ILE A 7 -23.76 65.56 0.13
C ILE A 7 -24.44 64.24 -0.27
N THR A 8 -25.78 64.22 -0.28
CA THR A 8 -26.54 63.02 -0.65
C THR A 8 -26.43 62.70 -2.15
N GLU A 9 -26.49 63.72 -3.01
CA GLU A 9 -26.24 63.56 -4.46
C GLU A 9 -24.79 63.11 -4.74
N MET A 10 -23.79 63.69 -4.05
CA MET A 10 -22.39 63.27 -4.17
C MET A 10 -22.17 61.81 -3.73
N LEU A 11 -22.80 61.39 -2.62
CA LEU A 11 -22.72 60.00 -2.15
C LEU A 11 -23.34 59.02 -3.15
N LEU A 12 -24.49 59.36 -3.72
CA LEU A 12 -25.16 58.51 -4.70
C LEU A 12 -24.35 58.39 -6.00
N TYR A 13 -23.75 59.49 -6.45
CA TYR A 13 -22.84 59.51 -7.59
C TYR A 13 -21.60 58.63 -7.33
N ASN A 14 -21.00 58.72 -6.14
CA ASN A 14 -19.86 57.88 -5.77
C ASN A 14 -20.21 56.38 -5.71
N VAL A 15 -21.40 56.03 -5.23
CA VAL A 15 -21.90 54.64 -5.23
C VAL A 15 -22.10 54.15 -6.67
N LEU A 16 -22.69 54.96 -7.55
CA LEU A 16 -22.86 54.61 -8.97
C LEU A 16 -21.50 54.35 -9.65
N VAL A 17 -20.53 55.25 -9.43
CA VAL A 17 -19.16 55.10 -9.94
C VAL A 17 -18.48 53.85 -9.39
N ALA A 18 -18.69 53.53 -8.10
CA ALA A 18 -18.15 52.31 -7.49
C ALA A 18 -18.78 51.03 -8.07
N LEU A 19 -20.09 51.01 -8.30
CA LEU A 19 -20.79 49.89 -8.94
C LEU A 19 -20.32 49.68 -10.38
N ILE A 20 -20.14 50.75 -11.16
CA ILE A 20 -19.61 50.66 -12.53
C ILE A 20 -18.17 50.10 -12.52
N ARG A 21 -17.33 50.55 -11.60
CA ARG A 21 -15.97 50.01 -11.44
C ARG A 21 -15.98 48.54 -11.04
N LEU A 22 -16.85 48.15 -10.10
CA LEU A 22 -16.99 46.76 -9.69
C LEU A 22 -17.44 45.88 -10.86
N LYS A 23 -18.37 46.37 -11.69
CA LYS A 23 -18.80 45.69 -12.92
C LYS A 23 -17.64 45.47 -13.88
N GLN A 24 -16.82 46.49 -14.12
CA GLN A 24 -15.62 46.38 -14.96
C GLN A 24 -14.56 45.43 -14.38
N ILE A 25 -14.46 45.31 -13.06
CA ILE A 25 -13.56 44.35 -12.40
C ILE A 25 -14.08 42.92 -12.60
N LEU A 26 -15.37 42.69 -12.35
CA LEU A 26 -16.00 41.38 -12.52
C LEU A 26 -15.98 40.92 -13.99
N ALA A 27 -16.11 41.84 -14.94
CA ALA A 27 -16.00 41.57 -16.38
C ALA A 27 -14.64 41.00 -16.81
N LYS A 28 -13.58 41.24 -16.03
CA LYS A 28 -12.21 40.74 -16.31
C LYS A 28 -11.92 39.38 -15.65
N THR A 29 -12.88 38.81 -14.93
CA THR A 29 -12.73 37.48 -14.32
C THR A 29 -13.17 36.40 -15.31
N ASP A 30 -12.68 35.17 -15.13
CA ASP A 30 -13.10 34.00 -15.94
C ASP A 30 -14.61 33.68 -15.80
N GLU A 31 -15.29 34.31 -14.85
CA GLU A 31 -16.72 34.19 -14.54
C GLU A 31 -17.48 35.46 -14.97
N GLY A 32 -17.39 35.79 -16.26
CA GLY A 32 -17.93 37.02 -16.83
C GLY A 32 -19.44 37.25 -16.63
N HIS A 33 -20.21 36.22 -16.22
CA HIS A 33 -21.63 36.38 -15.89
C HIS A 33 -21.88 37.18 -14.60
N LEU A 34 -20.92 37.19 -13.66
CA LEU A 34 -21.06 37.90 -12.38
C LEU A 34 -21.22 39.42 -12.55
N GLN A 35 -20.70 39.98 -13.64
CA GLN A 35 -20.83 41.42 -13.92
C GLN A 35 -22.30 41.85 -14.06
N TYR A 36 -23.16 40.93 -14.53
CA TYR A 36 -24.57 41.21 -14.80
C TYR A 36 -25.43 41.23 -13.52
N LEU A 37 -24.91 40.75 -12.38
CA LEU A 37 -25.57 40.89 -11.08
C LEU A 37 -25.77 42.34 -10.67
N ILE A 38 -24.81 43.20 -11.02
CA ILE A 38 -24.89 44.63 -10.72
C ILE A 38 -26.06 45.25 -11.48
N THR A 39 -26.26 44.84 -12.73
CA THR A 39 -27.40 45.25 -13.55
C THR A 39 -28.71 44.69 -13.00
N ALA A 40 -28.73 43.42 -12.57
CA ALA A 40 -29.91 42.77 -12.00
C ALA A 40 -30.40 43.45 -10.71
N ILE A 41 -29.51 43.71 -9.76
CA ILE A 41 -29.86 44.19 -8.41
C ILE A 41 -30.11 45.70 -8.38
N PHE A 42 -29.32 46.47 -9.14
CA PHE A 42 -29.35 47.94 -9.16
C PHE A 42 -30.04 48.51 -10.41
N TYR A 43 -30.88 47.72 -11.08
CA TYR A 43 -31.57 48.06 -12.32
C TYR A 43 -32.25 49.45 -12.29
N GLU A 44 -33.03 49.74 -11.26
CA GLU A 44 -33.78 51.01 -11.14
C GLU A 44 -32.88 52.25 -11.12
N ILE A 45 -31.66 52.12 -10.61
CA ILE A 45 -30.69 53.21 -10.49
C ILE A 45 -29.92 53.39 -11.79
N LEU A 46 -29.61 52.28 -12.47
CA LEU A 46 -28.90 52.29 -13.74
C LEU A 46 -29.80 52.78 -14.90
N LYS A 47 -31.11 52.57 -14.82
CA LYS A 47 -32.07 52.99 -15.84
C LYS A 47 -32.39 54.49 -15.81
N SER A 48 -32.23 55.18 -14.68
CA SER A 48 -32.62 56.59 -14.57
C SER A 48 -31.60 57.52 -15.23
N GLU A 49 -31.73 57.74 -16.54
CA GLU A 49 -31.10 58.89 -17.20
C GLU A 49 -31.83 60.16 -16.75
N PHE A 50 -31.12 61.10 -16.10
CA PHE A 50 -31.51 62.41 -15.53
C PHE A 50 -31.62 62.52 -13.99
N PRO A 51 -31.11 63.64 -13.41
CA PRO A 51 -30.67 63.71 -12.02
C PRO A 51 -31.82 63.68 -11.02
N LEU A 52 -31.65 62.91 -9.94
CA LEU A 52 -32.56 62.68 -8.82
C LEU A 52 -32.95 63.97 -8.06
N LYS A 53 -33.72 64.86 -8.69
CA LYS A 53 -34.46 65.89 -7.96
C LYS A 53 -35.71 65.26 -7.36
N THR A 54 -35.57 64.68 -6.18
CA THR A 54 -36.56 64.71 -5.07
C THR A 54 -36.11 63.78 -3.95
N ASP A 55 -35.89 64.38 -2.77
CA ASP A 55 -35.92 63.79 -1.43
C ASP A 55 -35.54 62.30 -1.33
N VAL A 56 -34.24 62.00 -1.28
CA VAL A 56 -33.74 60.66 -0.95
C VAL A 56 -33.99 60.42 0.54
N SER A 57 -35.20 59.94 0.85
CA SER A 57 -35.55 59.57 2.22
C SER A 57 -34.56 58.54 2.78
N LYS A 58 -34.30 58.57 4.10
CA LYS A 58 -33.49 57.55 4.82
C LYS A 58 -33.86 56.09 4.47
N ARG A 59 -35.09 55.83 3.98
CA ARG A 59 -35.52 54.50 3.50
C ARG A 59 -34.81 54.05 2.22
N LYS A 60 -34.52 54.94 1.26
CA LYS A 60 -33.81 54.59 0.02
C LYS A 60 -32.34 54.27 0.27
N GLN A 61 -31.67 54.98 1.18
CA GLN A 61 -30.30 54.66 1.59
C GLN A 61 -30.20 53.31 2.31
N LYS A 62 -31.13 53.02 3.23
CA LYS A 62 -31.17 51.71 3.91
C LYS A 62 -31.39 50.56 2.92
N SER A 63 -32.29 50.75 1.95
CA SER A 63 -32.51 49.78 0.87
C SER A 63 -31.27 49.56 -0.01
N MET A 64 -30.46 50.60 -0.27
CA MET A 64 -29.19 50.45 -1.00
C MET A 64 -28.15 49.65 -0.21
N THR A 65 -28.01 49.92 1.10
CA THR A 65 -27.08 49.16 1.95
C THR A 65 -27.48 47.68 2.01
N ASP A 66 -28.77 47.38 2.15
CA ASP A 66 -29.27 46.00 2.14
C ASP A 66 -29.00 45.31 0.80
N LYS A 67 -29.20 46.00 -0.33
CA LYS A 67 -28.85 45.46 -1.67
C LYS A 67 -27.36 45.21 -1.87
N ILE A 68 -26.49 46.07 -1.32
CA ILE A 68 -25.03 45.87 -1.37
C ILE A 68 -24.61 44.66 -0.53
N LEU A 69 -25.23 44.44 0.64
CA LEU A 69 -24.96 43.25 1.46
C LEU A 69 -25.44 41.96 0.77
N LYS A 70 -26.59 41.99 0.09
CA LYS A 70 -27.04 40.86 -0.73
C LYS A 70 -26.12 40.56 -1.92
N LEU A 71 -25.49 41.57 -2.50
CA LEU A 71 -24.58 41.40 -3.65
C LEU A 71 -23.41 40.46 -3.32
N GLU A 72 -22.81 40.59 -2.12
CA GLU A 72 -21.74 39.68 -1.68
C GLU A 72 -22.24 38.23 -1.58
N HIS A 73 -23.45 38.02 -1.05
CA HIS A 73 -24.07 36.71 -0.94
C HIS A 73 -24.30 36.09 -2.33
N TYR A 74 -24.88 36.84 -3.27
CA TYR A 74 -25.15 36.35 -4.63
C TYR A 74 -23.86 36.10 -5.43
N ILE A 75 -22.80 36.87 -5.21
CA ILE A 75 -21.50 36.61 -5.84
C ILE A 75 -20.90 35.28 -5.34
N ILE A 76 -21.05 34.98 -4.04
CA ILE A 76 -20.62 33.69 -3.48
C ILE A 76 -21.48 32.55 -4.05
N GLU A 77 -22.79 32.76 -4.18
CA GLU A 77 -23.72 31.75 -4.71
C GLU A 77 -23.40 31.39 -6.17
N LEU A 78 -23.02 32.36 -7.00
CA LEU A 78 -22.86 32.20 -8.45
C LEU A 78 -21.44 31.86 -8.92
N ARG A 79 -20.48 31.78 -7.99
CA ARG A 79 -19.10 31.36 -8.27
C ARG A 79 -19.04 29.89 -8.68
N GLY A 80 -18.24 29.57 -9.68
CA GLY A 80 -18.05 28.21 -10.20
C GLY A 80 -19.23 27.65 -11.01
N MET A 81 -20.22 28.47 -11.37
CA MET A 81 -21.29 28.10 -12.31
C MET A 81 -20.82 28.21 -13.76
N SER A 82 -21.38 27.38 -14.64
CA SER A 82 -21.17 27.54 -16.08
C SER A 82 -21.79 28.87 -16.58
N LYS A 83 -21.35 29.33 -17.76
CA LYS A 83 -21.85 30.58 -18.35
C LYS A 83 -23.38 30.62 -18.47
N GLU A 84 -24.00 29.52 -18.88
CA GLU A 84 -25.45 29.40 -19.05
C GLU A 84 -26.19 29.37 -17.70
N GLU A 85 -25.72 28.61 -16.72
CA GLU A 85 -26.32 28.55 -15.38
C GLU A 85 -26.19 29.87 -14.62
N GLY A 86 -25.01 30.49 -14.73
CA GLY A 86 -24.71 31.78 -14.13
C GLY A 86 -25.61 32.88 -14.70
N GLN A 87 -25.78 32.92 -16.03
CA GLN A 87 -26.70 33.85 -16.68
C GLN A 87 -28.16 33.57 -16.29
N ALA A 88 -28.60 32.30 -16.30
CA ALA A 88 -29.96 31.93 -15.89
C ALA A 88 -30.27 32.37 -14.45
N SER A 89 -29.32 32.20 -13.54
CA SER A 89 -29.46 32.58 -12.14
C SER A 89 -29.46 34.10 -11.94
N VAL A 90 -28.71 34.85 -12.76
CA VAL A 90 -28.81 36.32 -12.80
C VAL A 90 -30.21 36.78 -13.18
N PHE A 91 -30.85 36.14 -14.18
CA PHE A 91 -32.24 36.45 -14.53
C PHE A 91 -33.23 36.09 -13.40
N ILE A 92 -33.03 34.98 -12.69
CA ILE A 92 -33.86 34.60 -11.53
C ILE A 92 -33.75 35.65 -10.41
N ILE A 93 -32.53 36.03 -10.04
CA ILE A 93 -32.28 37.05 -9.00
C ILE A 93 -32.91 38.39 -9.38
N ALA A 94 -32.79 38.78 -10.66
CA ALA A 94 -33.40 40.00 -11.16
C ALA A 94 -34.93 39.99 -11.03
N LEU A 95 -35.57 38.84 -11.28
CA LEU A 95 -37.01 38.68 -11.16
C LEU A 95 -37.47 38.67 -9.69
N GLU A 96 -36.70 38.07 -8.79
CA GLU A 96 -36.97 38.07 -7.35
C GLU A 96 -36.87 39.46 -6.73
N GLU A 97 -35.85 40.23 -7.09
CA GLU A 97 -35.67 41.61 -6.61
C GLU A 97 -36.79 42.55 -7.11
N VAL A 98 -37.46 42.19 -8.19
CA VAL A 98 -38.59 42.95 -8.74
C VAL A 98 -39.94 42.50 -8.18
N GLU A 99 -40.10 41.23 -7.79
CA GLU A 99 -41.32 40.74 -7.11
C GLU A 99 -41.53 41.40 -5.73
N ASP A 100 -40.44 41.78 -5.05
CA ASP A 100 -40.48 42.54 -3.79
C ASP A 100 -41.04 43.97 -3.94
N LEU A 101 -41.09 44.49 -5.17
CA LEU A 101 -41.64 45.81 -5.52
C LEU A 101 -43.05 45.60 -6.11
N LYS A 102 -44.07 46.24 -5.54
CA LYS A 102 -45.52 46.03 -5.80
C LYS A 102 -46.04 46.19 -7.27
N ASN A 103 -45.20 46.17 -8.30
CA ASN A 103 -45.50 46.23 -9.73
C ASN A 103 -44.91 45.01 -10.49
N SER A 104 -45.34 43.80 -10.17
CA SER A 104 -44.65 42.55 -10.55
C SER A 104 -44.51 42.31 -12.07
N LYS A 105 -45.53 42.60 -12.89
CA LYS A 105 -45.49 42.23 -14.32
C LYS A 105 -44.68 43.21 -15.19
N LYS A 106 -44.96 44.52 -15.05
CA LYS A 106 -44.30 45.58 -15.84
C LYS A 106 -42.84 45.80 -15.42
N GLY A 107 -42.53 45.60 -14.14
CA GLY A 107 -41.15 45.64 -13.64
C GLY A 107 -40.33 44.47 -14.16
N GLY A 108 -40.91 43.26 -14.17
CA GLY A 108 -40.24 42.04 -14.60
C GLY A 108 -39.84 42.09 -16.08
N GLU A 109 -40.75 42.50 -16.96
CA GLU A 109 -40.46 42.70 -18.39
C GLU A 109 -39.34 43.74 -18.61
N SER A 110 -39.36 44.80 -17.80
CA SER A 110 -38.39 45.88 -17.90
C SER A 110 -36.97 45.45 -17.50
N VAL A 111 -36.82 44.69 -16.41
CA VAL A 111 -35.50 44.22 -15.95
C VAL A 111 -34.93 43.15 -16.88
N ILE A 112 -35.77 42.26 -17.41
CA ILE A 112 -35.36 41.26 -18.40
C ILE A 112 -34.82 41.96 -19.66
N GLN A 113 -35.55 42.96 -20.18
CA GLN A 113 -35.14 43.68 -21.38
C GLN A 113 -33.79 44.38 -21.19
N THR A 114 -33.57 45.02 -20.04
CA THR A 114 -32.29 45.68 -19.77
C THR A 114 -31.15 44.70 -19.55
N LEU A 115 -31.38 43.56 -18.90
CA LEU A 115 -30.36 42.51 -18.82
C LEU A 115 -30.04 41.92 -20.19
N ARG A 116 -31.03 41.77 -21.07
CA ARG A 116 -30.83 41.32 -22.45
C ARG A 116 -29.97 42.32 -23.23
N GLU A 117 -30.26 43.61 -23.12
CA GLU A 117 -29.48 44.68 -23.75
C GLU A 117 -28.05 44.77 -23.20
N ASP A 118 -27.89 44.57 -21.88
CA ASP A 118 -26.60 44.63 -21.20
C ASP A 118 -25.72 43.41 -21.52
N MET A 119 -26.30 42.22 -21.64
CA MET A 119 -25.58 40.99 -22.02
C MET A 119 -25.27 40.93 -23.52
N GLY A 120 -26.11 41.52 -24.38
CA GLY A 120 -25.89 41.61 -25.83
C GLY A 120 -25.50 40.28 -26.47
N SER A 121 -24.41 40.27 -27.25
CA SER A 121 -23.87 39.06 -27.90
C SER A 121 -23.28 38.02 -26.95
N GLU A 122 -23.14 38.34 -25.66
CA GLU A 122 -22.65 37.38 -24.66
C GLU A 122 -23.74 36.46 -24.10
N LEU A 123 -25.02 36.75 -24.33
CA LEU A 123 -26.13 35.92 -23.87
C LEU A 123 -26.12 34.55 -24.56
N CYS A 124 -26.28 33.47 -23.79
CA CYS A 124 -26.38 32.12 -24.35
C CYS A 124 -27.59 31.97 -25.27
N ALA A 125 -27.40 31.37 -26.45
CA ALA A 125 -28.45 31.22 -27.46
C ALA A 125 -29.67 30.42 -26.97
N SER A 126 -29.46 29.45 -26.08
CA SER A 126 -30.52 28.68 -25.41
C SER A 126 -31.38 29.55 -24.49
N LEU A 127 -30.76 30.43 -23.70
CA LEU A 127 -31.47 31.38 -22.84
C LEU A 127 -32.17 32.47 -23.66
N GLU A 128 -31.56 32.92 -24.75
CA GLU A 128 -32.19 33.89 -25.64
C GLU A 128 -33.48 33.34 -26.25
N GLN A 129 -33.47 32.08 -26.73
CA GLN A 129 -34.68 31.39 -27.20
C GLN A 129 -35.72 31.22 -26.09
N LEU A 130 -35.30 30.92 -24.86
CA LEU A 130 -36.19 30.76 -23.71
C LEU A 130 -36.86 32.09 -23.33
N ILE A 131 -36.10 33.19 -23.33
CA ILE A 131 -36.59 34.55 -23.04
C ILE A 131 -37.56 35.02 -24.13
N GLU A 132 -37.27 34.74 -25.41
CA GLU A 132 -38.18 35.06 -26.52
C GLU A 132 -39.47 34.24 -26.48
N LYS A 133 -39.36 32.95 -26.15
CA LYS A 133 -40.52 32.03 -26.02
C LYS A 133 -41.49 32.49 -24.93
N HIS A 134 -41.01 33.05 -23.83
CA HIS A 134 -41.82 33.50 -22.69
C HIS A 134 -41.92 35.02 -22.57
N ALA A 135 -41.73 35.75 -23.68
CA ALA A 135 -41.84 37.20 -23.72
C ALA A 135 -43.24 37.65 -23.25
N GLY A 136 -43.29 38.42 -22.15
CA GLY A 136 -44.53 38.91 -21.55
C GLY A 136 -45.13 38.04 -20.42
N ASN A 137 -44.43 36.96 -20.02
CA ASN A 137 -44.78 36.18 -18.82
C ASN A 137 -43.57 35.85 -17.93
N PRO A 138 -43.14 36.81 -17.08
CA PRO A 138 -41.95 36.65 -16.23
C PRO A 138 -42.01 35.47 -15.23
N ALA A 139 -43.22 35.07 -14.81
CA ALA A 139 -43.40 33.98 -13.85
C ALA A 139 -43.12 32.60 -14.48
N GLU A 140 -43.64 32.33 -15.68
CA GLU A 140 -43.34 31.09 -16.42
C GLU A 140 -41.87 31.02 -16.85
N LEU A 141 -41.28 32.15 -17.22
CA LEU A 141 -39.85 32.23 -17.49
C LEU A 141 -39.00 31.88 -16.25
N LYS A 142 -39.37 32.39 -15.06
CA LYS A 142 -38.71 32.06 -13.79
C LYS A 142 -38.78 30.57 -13.50
N ASP A 143 -39.91 29.91 -13.78
CA ASP A 143 -40.09 28.48 -13.57
C ASP A 143 -39.23 27.62 -14.53
N GLU A 144 -39.15 27.99 -15.82
CA GLU A 144 -38.25 27.28 -16.76
C GLU A 144 -36.76 27.54 -16.46
N LEU A 145 -36.38 28.76 -16.06
CA LEU A 145 -35.02 29.06 -15.60
C LEU A 145 -34.66 28.28 -14.32
N ASN A 146 -35.61 28.13 -13.40
CA ASN A 146 -35.45 27.28 -12.21
C ASN A 146 -35.29 25.80 -12.57
N LEU A 147 -35.81 25.34 -13.70
CA LEU A 147 -35.61 23.97 -14.20
C LEU A 147 -34.16 23.75 -14.66
N ILE A 148 -33.58 24.75 -15.34
CA ILE A 148 -32.15 24.77 -15.72
C ILE A 148 -31.27 24.75 -14.45
N ARG A 149 -31.64 25.53 -13.43
CA ARG A 149 -31.00 25.51 -12.09
C ARG A 149 -31.16 24.15 -11.37
N LYS A 150 -32.28 23.45 -11.55
CA LYS A 150 -32.60 22.18 -10.84
C LYS A 150 -31.91 20.93 -11.40
N HIS A 151 -31.43 20.92 -12.64
CA HIS A 151 -30.75 19.73 -13.20
C HIS A 151 -29.48 19.32 -12.43
N ARG A 152 -28.89 20.22 -11.63
CA ARG A 152 -27.77 19.91 -10.71
C ARG A 152 -28.21 19.65 -9.26
N VAL A 153 -29.39 20.13 -8.83
CA VAL A 153 -29.89 19.96 -7.45
C VAL A 153 -30.15 18.48 -7.16
N THR A 154 -30.74 17.72 -8.08
CA THR A 154 -30.98 16.27 -7.88
C THR A 154 -29.70 15.42 -7.81
N GLN A 155 -28.62 15.78 -8.51
CA GLN A 155 -27.33 15.09 -8.36
C GLN A 155 -26.62 15.49 -7.07
N THR A 156 -26.61 16.79 -6.74
CA THR A 156 -25.94 17.31 -5.54
C THR A 156 -26.67 16.85 -4.26
N GLU A 157 -27.99 16.74 -4.27
CA GLU A 157 -28.83 16.35 -3.13
C GLU A 157 -28.85 14.82 -2.91
N LEU A 158 -28.70 14.02 -3.99
CA LEU A 158 -28.46 12.57 -3.91
C LEU A 158 -27.03 12.25 -3.41
N MET A 159 -26.03 13.03 -3.85
CA MET A 159 -24.65 12.99 -3.33
C MET A 159 -24.59 13.44 -1.86
N LYS A 160 -25.36 14.47 -1.49
CA LYS A 160 -25.47 14.99 -0.12
C LYS A 160 -26.13 13.96 0.81
N ASN A 161 -27.19 13.28 0.40
CA ASN A 161 -27.82 12.25 1.24
C ASN A 161 -26.92 11.01 1.45
N THR A 162 -26.18 10.58 0.43
CA THR A 162 -25.32 9.38 0.54
C THR A 162 -24.05 9.64 1.38
N LEU A 163 -23.52 10.87 1.35
CA LEU A 163 -22.26 11.24 2.00
C LEU A 163 -22.43 12.07 3.29
N CYS A 164 -23.53 12.81 3.49
CA CYS A 164 -23.87 13.41 4.79
C CYS A 164 -24.21 12.35 5.84
N GLU A 165 -24.67 11.15 5.47
CA GLU A 165 -24.78 10.04 6.42
C GLU A 165 -23.41 9.68 7.04
N ILE A 166 -22.32 9.69 6.26
CA ILE A 166 -20.95 9.55 6.82
C ILE A 166 -20.63 10.74 7.73
N GLY A 167 -21.04 11.95 7.36
CA GLY A 167 -20.80 13.16 8.16
C GLY A 167 -21.52 13.17 9.51
N GLU A 168 -22.78 12.75 9.54
CA GLU A 168 -23.59 12.60 10.76
C GLU A 168 -23.05 11.48 11.66
N LEU A 169 -22.54 10.38 11.08
CA LEU A 169 -21.88 9.29 11.80
C LEU A 169 -20.57 9.71 12.49
N VAL A 170 -19.95 10.80 12.03
CA VAL A 170 -18.65 11.32 12.50
C VAL A 170 -18.76 12.33 13.66
N CYS A 171 -19.98 12.78 14.00
CA CYS A 171 -20.26 13.89 14.93
C CYS A 171 -20.52 13.51 16.40
N HIS A 172 -20.38 12.24 16.80
CA HIS A 172 -20.48 11.85 18.21
C HIS A 172 -19.11 11.47 18.79
N ASP A 173 -18.46 12.45 19.43
CA ASP A 173 -17.28 12.23 20.27
C ASP A 173 -17.64 11.30 21.44
N VAL A 174 -17.10 10.08 21.42
CA VAL A 174 -17.09 9.21 22.61
C VAL A 174 -15.83 9.56 23.41
N SER A 175 -15.86 10.69 24.10
CA SER A 175 -14.91 10.98 25.16
C SER A 175 -15.43 10.36 26.46
N LYS A 176 -14.87 9.20 26.81
CA LYS A 176 -14.78 8.67 28.18
C LYS A 176 -13.87 7.44 28.17
N GLN A 177 -12.58 7.66 28.42
CA GLN A 177 -11.75 6.58 28.94
C GLN A 177 -12.23 6.24 30.36
N PRO A 178 -12.50 4.96 30.68
CA PRO A 178 -12.68 4.57 32.06
C PRO A 178 -11.33 4.65 32.78
N GLU A 179 -11.26 5.43 33.85
CA GLU A 179 -10.18 5.34 34.83
C GLU A 179 -10.12 3.90 35.35
N HIS A 180 -9.05 3.18 35.02
CA HIS A 180 -8.74 1.90 35.63
C HIS A 180 -8.47 2.12 37.13
N LYS A 181 -9.44 1.75 37.96
CA LYS A 181 -9.25 1.63 39.40
C LYS A 181 -8.20 0.54 39.65
N GLY A 182 -7.05 0.96 40.18
CA GLY A 182 -5.99 0.05 40.59
C GLY A 182 -6.49 -0.98 41.59
N HIS A 183 -6.49 -2.25 41.19
CA HIS A 183 -6.56 -3.36 42.12
C HIS A 183 -5.15 -3.65 42.65
N SER A 184 -5.07 -4.00 43.93
CA SER A 184 -3.82 -4.26 44.64
C SER A 184 -3.02 -5.37 43.96
N VAL A 185 -1.74 -5.07 43.65
CA VAL A 185 -0.76 -6.02 43.11
C VAL A 185 -0.62 -7.20 44.07
N HIS A 186 -1.12 -8.36 43.69
CA HIS A 186 -0.72 -9.61 44.33
C HIS A 186 0.73 -9.88 43.91
N LYS A 187 1.67 -9.67 44.85
CA LYS A 187 3.09 -9.97 44.64
C LYS A 187 3.27 -11.46 44.34
N ASN A 188 3.71 -11.77 43.13
CA ASN A 188 4.11 -13.11 42.73
C ASN A 188 5.64 -13.13 42.61
N ASP A 189 6.31 -13.90 43.48
CA ASP A 189 7.78 -14.05 43.53
C ASP A 189 8.40 -14.37 42.16
N VAL A 190 7.70 -15.08 41.27
CA VAL A 190 8.19 -15.38 39.92
C VAL A 190 8.21 -14.14 39.04
N LEU A 191 7.18 -13.28 39.11
CA LEU A 191 7.09 -12.07 38.29
C LEU A 191 8.08 -11.00 38.75
N GLU A 192 8.30 -10.88 40.07
CA GLU A 192 9.29 -9.98 40.67
C GLU A 192 10.70 -10.35 40.18
N ARG A 193 11.06 -11.64 40.25
CA ARG A 193 12.36 -12.15 39.79
C ARG A 193 12.59 -11.96 38.29
N LEU A 194 11.54 -12.04 37.49
CA LEU A 194 11.58 -11.84 36.05
C LEU A 194 11.47 -10.37 35.63
N GLY A 195 11.22 -9.45 36.57
CA GLY A 195 11.04 -8.02 36.27
C GLY A 195 9.78 -7.72 35.45
N LEU A 196 8.72 -8.54 35.58
CA LEU A 196 7.48 -8.42 34.81
C LEU A 196 6.31 -7.80 35.59
N GLU A 197 6.55 -7.30 36.81
CA GLU A 197 5.48 -6.80 37.69
C GLU A 197 4.69 -5.63 37.09
N GLU A 198 5.37 -4.70 36.42
CA GLU A 198 4.74 -3.54 35.76
C GLU A 198 3.75 -3.98 34.67
N TYR A 199 4.06 -5.06 33.96
CA TYR A 199 3.25 -5.60 32.88
C TYR A 199 2.07 -6.46 33.34
N CYS A 200 1.89 -6.65 34.65
CA CYS A 200 0.67 -7.29 35.16
C CYS A 200 -0.57 -6.45 34.85
N ASN A 201 -0.44 -5.12 34.95
CA ASN A 201 -1.51 -4.15 34.75
C ASN A 201 -1.49 -3.54 33.34
N GLU A 202 -0.34 -3.00 32.90
CA GLU A 202 -0.25 -2.29 31.60
C GLU A 202 -0.25 -3.23 30.39
N LYS A 203 0.14 -4.50 30.60
CA LYS A 203 0.36 -5.55 29.59
C LYS A 203 1.45 -5.23 28.56
N LEU A 204 2.22 -6.24 28.18
CA LEU A 204 3.14 -6.19 27.04
C LEU A 204 2.32 -6.06 25.76
N SER A 205 2.64 -5.05 24.97
CA SER A 205 1.99 -4.79 23.69
C SER A 205 2.90 -5.02 22.49
N MET A 206 2.32 -5.10 21.30
CA MET A 206 3.05 -5.30 20.04
C MET A 206 4.14 -4.26 19.81
N ARG A 207 3.93 -3.02 20.28
CA ARG A 207 4.92 -1.93 20.20
C ARG A 207 6.17 -2.19 21.03
N HIS A 208 6.06 -2.93 22.14
CA HIS A 208 7.19 -3.31 22.98
C HIS A 208 8.03 -4.39 22.29
N ILE A 209 7.38 -5.45 21.78
CA ILE A 209 8.08 -6.64 21.25
C ILE A 209 8.65 -6.46 19.83
N LYS A 210 8.07 -5.57 19.01
CA LYS A 210 8.53 -5.31 17.62
C LYS A 210 9.51 -4.15 17.49
N LYS A 211 9.84 -3.47 18.60
CA LYS A 211 10.74 -2.31 18.59
C LYS A 211 12.17 -2.72 18.24
N ILE A 212 12.90 -1.87 17.51
CA ILE A 212 14.35 -2.04 17.35
C ILE A 212 15.05 -1.47 18.58
N SER A 213 15.54 -2.35 19.44
CA SER A 213 16.32 -2.03 20.64
C SER A 213 17.67 -2.76 20.65
N SER A 214 18.60 -2.29 21.48
CA SER A 214 19.90 -2.97 21.70
C SER A 214 19.72 -4.44 22.09
N GLN A 215 18.73 -4.76 22.92
CA GLN A 215 18.37 -6.12 23.32
C GLN A 215 17.91 -6.96 22.12
N THR A 216 17.09 -6.42 21.21
CA THR A 216 16.63 -7.16 20.01
C THR A 216 17.73 -7.45 19.00
N ILE A 217 18.89 -6.79 19.10
CA ILE A 217 20.03 -6.93 18.18
C ILE A 217 21.13 -7.82 18.79
N GLN A 218 21.17 -8.00 20.11
CA GLN A 218 22.15 -8.88 20.77
C GLN A 218 21.60 -10.31 20.90
N SER A 219 22.40 -11.34 20.57
CA SER A 219 22.00 -12.76 20.70
C SER A 219 22.60 -13.45 21.92
N ASN A 220 23.19 -12.69 22.85
CA ASN A 220 23.89 -13.25 23.99
C ASN A 220 22.92 -13.94 24.94
N LYS A 221 23.33 -15.08 25.51
CA LYS A 221 22.60 -15.70 26.63
C LYS A 221 22.42 -14.67 27.75
N PRO A 222 21.25 -14.65 28.42
CA PRO A 222 20.95 -13.68 29.47
C PRO A 222 21.96 -13.79 30.62
N SER A 223 22.34 -12.65 31.17
CA SER A 223 23.26 -12.55 32.31
C SER A 223 22.49 -12.41 33.63
N GLU A 224 21.28 -11.86 33.57
CA GLU A 224 20.37 -11.69 34.72
C GLU A 224 18.99 -12.32 34.42
N LEU A 225 18.27 -12.76 35.46
CA LEU A 225 16.96 -13.40 35.31
C LEU A 225 15.90 -12.49 34.65
N GLN A 226 16.02 -11.18 34.84
CA GLN A 226 15.14 -10.18 34.24
C GLN A 226 15.28 -10.07 32.72
N GLU A 227 16.40 -10.55 32.15
CA GLU A 227 16.63 -10.57 30.70
C GLU A 227 16.01 -11.81 30.03
N VAL A 228 15.68 -12.84 30.81
CA VAL A 228 15.21 -14.14 30.29
C VAL A 228 13.87 -14.03 29.53
N PRO A 229 12.85 -13.31 30.02
CA PRO A 229 11.60 -13.11 29.26
C PRO A 229 11.84 -12.47 27.89
N TRP A 230 12.70 -11.46 27.83
CA TRP A 230 13.04 -10.74 26.61
C TRP A 230 13.83 -11.62 25.65
N TYR A 231 14.77 -12.42 26.15
CA TYR A 231 15.51 -13.42 25.37
C TYR A 231 14.57 -14.49 24.79
N PHE A 232 13.61 -14.99 25.58
CA PHE A 232 12.58 -15.93 25.11
C PHE A 232 11.77 -15.32 23.96
N ILE A 233 11.21 -14.12 24.16
CA ILE A 233 10.42 -13.40 23.15
C ILE A 233 11.25 -13.17 21.88
N GLN A 234 12.49 -12.68 22.01
CA GLN A 234 13.37 -12.39 20.88
C GLN A 234 13.66 -13.65 20.04
N LYS A 235 14.08 -14.75 20.68
CA LYS A 235 14.35 -16.02 20.00
C LYS A 235 13.10 -16.57 19.31
N LEU A 236 11.95 -16.39 19.94
CA LEU A 236 10.68 -16.81 19.37
C LEU A 236 10.27 -15.94 18.17
N MET A 237 10.45 -14.62 18.23
CA MET A 237 10.21 -13.71 17.12
C MET A 237 11.11 -14.00 15.92
N MET A 238 12.33 -14.50 16.17
CA MET A 238 13.25 -15.04 15.15
C MET A 238 12.86 -16.42 14.61
N VAL A 239 11.81 -17.06 15.16
CA VAL A 239 11.39 -18.43 14.84
C VAL A 239 12.49 -19.47 15.06
N HIS A 240 13.32 -19.24 16.08
CA HIS A 240 14.48 -20.05 16.37
C HIS A 240 14.13 -21.26 17.26
N SER A 241 14.47 -22.48 16.84
CA SER A 241 14.14 -23.73 17.56
C SER A 241 14.70 -23.81 18.99
N GLY A 242 15.82 -23.13 19.25
CA GLY A 242 16.41 -22.98 20.58
C GLY A 242 15.71 -22.02 21.55
N ALA A 243 14.51 -21.51 21.25
CA ALA A 243 13.80 -20.55 22.11
C ALA A 243 13.52 -21.07 23.53
N LEU A 244 13.49 -22.38 23.75
CA LEU A 244 13.26 -22.99 25.07
C LEU A 244 14.53 -23.15 25.93
N LYS A 245 15.72 -22.80 25.41
CA LYS A 245 16.99 -22.87 26.16
C LYS A 245 17.21 -21.58 26.94
N LEU A 246 16.63 -21.50 28.15
CA LEU A 246 16.47 -20.24 28.91
C LEU A 246 17.47 -20.02 30.06
N ASN A 247 18.50 -20.85 30.21
CA ASN A 247 19.46 -20.72 31.32
C ASN A 247 20.37 -19.48 31.22
N CYS A 248 20.60 -18.83 32.37
CA CYS A 248 21.54 -17.72 32.52
C CYS A 248 23.00 -18.19 32.55
N LYS A 249 23.96 -17.32 32.23
CA LYS A 249 25.40 -17.65 32.37
C LYS A 249 25.80 -17.75 33.87
N GLU A 250 26.25 -18.93 34.30
CA GLU A 250 26.53 -19.30 35.71
C GLU A 250 27.61 -18.49 36.47
N SER A 251 28.27 -17.48 35.88
CA SER A 251 29.50 -16.89 36.49
C SER A 251 29.35 -15.55 37.23
N GLN A 252 28.18 -14.89 37.25
CA GLN A 252 28.02 -13.58 37.91
C GLN A 252 26.86 -13.44 38.90
N CYS A 253 25.74 -14.15 38.73
CA CYS A 253 24.61 -14.10 39.70
C CYS A 253 25.02 -14.57 41.11
N ALA A 254 25.90 -15.56 41.21
CA ALA A 254 26.41 -16.08 42.48
C ALA A 254 27.23 -15.04 43.30
N LYS A 255 27.74 -13.97 42.67
CA LYS A 255 28.57 -12.96 43.35
C LYS A 255 27.78 -11.82 44.00
N LYS A 256 26.60 -11.46 43.48
CA LYS A 256 25.76 -10.38 44.06
C LYS A 256 25.02 -10.83 45.33
N TYR A 257 24.62 -12.10 45.43
CA TYR A 257 23.86 -12.62 46.59
C TYR A 257 24.72 -13.11 47.76
N LYS A 258 26.01 -13.39 47.56
CA LYS A 258 26.94 -13.71 48.67
C LYS A 258 27.26 -12.52 49.59
N GLY A 259 26.80 -11.31 49.27
CA GLY A 259 27.06 -10.09 50.07
C GLY A 259 26.22 -9.91 51.33
N GLN A 260 25.18 -10.73 51.57
CA GLN A 260 24.22 -10.49 52.68
C GLN A 260 24.03 -11.62 53.69
N LEU A 261 24.76 -12.74 53.61
CA LEU A 261 24.73 -13.77 54.64
C LEU A 261 26.16 -14.08 55.09
N LYS A 262 26.67 -13.25 56.00
CA LYS A 262 27.68 -13.68 56.97
C LYS A 262 26.92 -14.21 58.18
N ASP A 263 26.99 -15.51 58.41
CA ASP A 263 27.47 -16.09 59.68
C ASP A 263 27.11 -17.57 59.81
N LYS A 264 28.18 -18.37 59.93
CA LYS A 264 28.41 -19.57 60.76
C LYS A 264 28.95 -20.74 59.95
N GLU A 265 30.27 -20.90 60.09
CA GLU A 265 31.03 -22.09 59.75
C GLU A 265 30.47 -23.29 60.55
N ASN A 266 29.90 -24.26 59.83
CA ASN A 266 29.79 -25.64 60.28
C ASN A 266 30.59 -26.48 59.28
N GLU A 267 31.69 -27.05 59.75
CA GLU A 267 32.68 -27.82 58.97
C GLU A 267 32.34 -29.32 58.80
N ASP A 268 31.06 -29.70 58.79
CA ASP A 268 30.67 -31.10 58.59
C ASP A 268 29.45 -31.24 57.67
N ASP A 269 29.64 -30.93 56.39
CA ASP A 269 28.72 -31.40 55.35
C ASP A 269 29.47 -31.70 54.05
N TRP A 270 29.95 -32.94 53.91
CA TRP A 270 30.59 -33.45 52.70
C TRP A 270 29.58 -33.73 51.57
N LEU A 271 28.28 -33.50 51.81
CA LEU A 271 27.17 -33.77 50.91
C LEU A 271 26.14 -32.62 50.84
N SER A 272 26.40 -31.45 51.44
CA SER A 272 25.69 -30.23 51.08
C SER A 272 26.19 -29.79 49.70
N ASP A 273 25.59 -30.36 48.67
CA ASP A 273 25.27 -29.55 47.51
C ASP A 273 24.33 -28.45 48.05
N ASP A 274 24.92 -27.36 48.57
CA ASP A 274 24.25 -26.06 48.70
C ASP A 274 24.03 -25.55 47.27
N THR A 275 23.30 -26.33 46.47
CA THR A 275 22.94 -26.07 45.10
C THR A 275 22.02 -24.86 45.13
N GLU A 276 22.49 -23.76 44.54
CA GLU A 276 22.02 -23.24 43.24
C GLU A 276 20.48 -23.10 42.98
N ASP A 277 19.60 -23.66 43.82
CA ASP A 277 18.13 -23.73 43.69
C ASP A 277 17.43 -22.38 43.74
N THR A 278 18.10 -21.31 44.18
CA THR A 278 17.49 -19.99 44.29
C THR A 278 17.46 -19.19 42.99
N LEU A 279 18.26 -19.57 41.98
CA LEU A 279 18.51 -18.77 40.78
C LEU A 279 17.96 -19.36 39.47
N VAL A 280 17.37 -20.56 39.48
CA VAL A 280 16.86 -21.22 38.26
C VAL A 280 15.33 -21.35 38.33
N LEU A 281 14.63 -20.95 37.26
CA LEU A 281 13.17 -21.08 37.12
C LEU A 281 12.84 -22.12 36.06
N ASN A 282 11.75 -22.85 36.25
CA ASN A 282 11.28 -23.79 35.23
C ASN A 282 10.88 -23.00 33.96
N PRO A 283 11.31 -23.40 32.75
CA PRO A 283 10.94 -22.74 31.49
C PRO A 283 9.43 -22.57 31.29
N LEU A 284 8.61 -23.50 31.79
CA LEU A 284 7.15 -23.38 31.73
C LEU A 284 6.61 -22.24 32.59
N ASP A 285 7.24 -21.95 33.73
CA ASP A 285 6.85 -20.82 34.57
C ASP A 285 7.19 -19.50 33.87
N ILE A 286 8.31 -19.43 33.15
CA ILE A 286 8.67 -18.25 32.34
C ILE A 286 7.66 -18.03 31.21
N ILE A 287 7.29 -19.10 30.48
CA ILE A 287 6.27 -19.02 29.42
C ILE A 287 4.95 -18.53 30.01
N VAL A 288 4.49 -19.13 31.11
CA VAL A 288 3.23 -18.73 31.75
C VAL A 288 3.29 -17.26 32.20
N ALA A 289 4.38 -16.82 32.83
CA ALA A 289 4.56 -15.44 33.26
C ALA A 289 4.50 -14.44 32.08
N VAL A 290 5.20 -14.73 30.97
CA VAL A 290 5.18 -13.90 29.76
C VAL A 290 3.77 -13.79 29.21
N PHE A 291 3.05 -14.91 29.09
CA PHE A 291 1.69 -14.93 28.57
C PHE A 291 0.72 -14.15 29.46
N MET A 292 0.80 -14.30 30.78
CA MET A 292 -0.06 -13.57 31.71
C MET A 292 0.19 -12.05 31.68
N CYS A 293 1.44 -11.65 31.41
CA CYS A 293 1.85 -10.25 31.31
C CYS A 293 1.67 -9.66 29.91
N SER A 294 1.16 -10.42 28.94
CA SER A 294 0.98 -9.99 27.55
C SER A 294 -0.46 -9.60 27.24
N ASP A 295 -0.64 -8.65 26.32
CA ASP A 295 -1.95 -8.35 25.73
C ASP A 295 -2.38 -9.47 24.77
N HIS A 296 -3.64 -9.40 24.32
CA HIS A 296 -4.24 -10.40 23.44
C HIS A 296 -3.53 -10.55 22.09
N PHE A 297 -2.93 -9.49 21.55
CA PHE A 297 -2.26 -9.50 20.26
C PHE A 297 -0.85 -10.07 20.36
N VAL A 298 -0.13 -9.76 21.44
CA VAL A 298 1.16 -10.37 21.77
C VAL A 298 0.98 -11.86 22.04
N GLN A 299 -0.02 -12.27 22.83
CA GLN A 299 -0.33 -13.69 23.05
C GLN A 299 -0.56 -14.42 21.71
N GLN A 300 -1.31 -13.82 20.80
CA GLN A 300 -1.55 -14.37 19.46
C GLN A 300 -0.27 -14.51 18.63
N GLU A 301 0.57 -13.48 18.59
CA GLU A 301 1.85 -13.52 17.86
C GLU A 301 2.79 -14.59 18.46
N LEU A 302 2.92 -14.65 19.79
CA LEU A 302 3.76 -15.66 20.47
C LEU A 302 3.29 -17.08 20.14
N VAL A 303 1.98 -17.36 20.24
CA VAL A 303 1.38 -18.67 19.91
C VAL A 303 1.63 -19.05 18.45
N GLN A 304 1.50 -18.09 17.53
CA GLN A 304 1.79 -18.31 16.12
C GLN A 304 3.26 -18.71 15.90
N LYS A 305 4.21 -17.99 16.51
CA LYS A 305 5.65 -18.26 16.39
C LYS A 305 6.05 -19.57 17.08
N MET A 306 5.47 -19.90 18.23
CA MET A 306 5.66 -21.19 18.91
C MET A 306 5.22 -22.35 18.01
N SER A 307 4.07 -22.20 17.34
CA SER A 307 3.56 -23.18 16.39
C SER A 307 4.46 -23.35 15.15
N MET A 308 5.12 -22.28 14.68
CA MET A 308 6.11 -22.36 13.59
C MET A 308 7.40 -23.09 14.03
N CYS A 309 7.80 -22.93 15.28
CA CYS A 309 8.94 -23.65 15.89
C CYS A 309 8.61 -25.10 16.27
N GLN A 310 7.37 -25.56 16.05
CA GLN A 310 6.86 -26.85 16.53
C GLN A 310 7.00 -27.02 18.06
N ILE A 311 6.86 -25.91 18.79
CA ILE A 311 6.80 -25.88 20.25
C ILE A 311 5.33 -25.98 20.66
N ALA A 312 5.04 -26.73 21.73
CA ALA A 312 3.69 -26.82 22.26
C ALA A 312 3.15 -25.46 22.70
N VAL A 313 1.93 -25.12 22.30
CA VAL A 313 1.33 -23.81 22.55
C VAL A 313 0.41 -23.86 23.78
N PRO A 314 0.41 -22.84 24.66
CA PRO A 314 -0.50 -22.79 25.79
C PRO A 314 -1.94 -22.63 25.31
N PHE A 315 -2.88 -23.37 25.90
CA PHE A 315 -4.31 -23.27 25.62
C PHE A 315 -5.13 -22.95 26.86
N LEU A 316 -4.92 -23.69 27.96
CA LEU A 316 -5.50 -23.35 29.27
C LEU A 316 -4.38 -22.83 30.16
N LEU A 317 -4.36 -21.52 30.40
CA LEU A 317 -3.36 -20.84 31.20
C LEU A 317 -3.85 -20.75 32.66
N PRO A 318 -3.08 -21.22 33.66
CA PRO A 318 -3.39 -20.98 35.07
C PRO A 318 -3.28 -19.47 35.37
N ASN A 319 -4.02 -18.96 36.36
CA ASN A 319 -4.01 -17.55 36.79
C ASN A 319 -3.49 -17.42 38.23
N TYR A 320 -3.01 -16.23 38.62
CA TYR A 320 -2.49 -15.91 39.96
C TYR A 320 -3.49 -16.18 41.08
N ASN A 321 -4.78 -16.01 40.77
CA ASN A 321 -5.89 -16.14 41.73
C ASN A 321 -6.40 -17.60 41.84
N GLY A 322 -5.70 -18.56 41.21
CA GLY A 322 -6.14 -19.96 41.12
C GLY A 322 -7.21 -20.24 40.06
N GLY A 323 -7.68 -19.20 39.33
CA GLY A 323 -8.52 -19.35 38.14
C GLY A 323 -7.74 -19.86 36.92
N CYS A 324 -8.42 -20.09 35.81
CA CYS A 324 -7.79 -20.48 34.55
C CYS A 324 -8.44 -19.76 33.37
N TYR A 325 -7.63 -19.50 32.34
CA TYR A 325 -8.00 -18.71 31.18
C TYR A 325 -7.71 -19.47 29.88
N ILE A 326 -8.67 -19.49 28.96
CA ILE A 326 -8.53 -20.14 27.66
C ILE A 326 -8.02 -19.14 26.62
N LEU A 327 -6.96 -19.53 25.92
CA LEU A 327 -6.29 -18.77 24.86
C LEU A 327 -6.85 -19.12 23.47
N GLN A 328 -8.15 -18.97 23.24
CA GLN A 328 -8.79 -19.29 21.97
C GLN A 328 -8.49 -18.25 20.87
N TRP A 329 -8.58 -16.95 21.18
CA TRP A 329 -8.19 -15.84 20.32
C TRP A 329 -6.73 -15.96 19.89
N ALA A 330 -5.84 -16.31 20.83
CA ALA A 330 -4.41 -16.45 20.53
C ALA A 330 -4.13 -17.54 19.46
N LEU A 331 -4.98 -18.57 19.38
CA LEU A 331 -4.83 -19.67 18.42
C LEU A 331 -5.35 -19.35 17.01
N ARG A 332 -6.17 -18.30 16.83
CA ARG A 332 -6.80 -17.95 15.53
C ARG A 332 -5.80 -17.63 14.42
N ALA A 333 -4.57 -17.24 14.77
CA ALA A 333 -3.51 -17.01 13.79
C ALA A 333 -2.86 -18.30 13.26
N ILE A 334 -3.13 -19.46 13.87
CA ILE A 334 -2.50 -20.73 13.49
C ILE A 334 -3.21 -21.36 12.29
N ARG A 335 -2.45 -21.50 11.20
CA ARG A 335 -2.82 -22.27 10.02
C ARG A 335 -1.83 -23.40 9.82
N LYS A 336 -2.32 -24.55 9.38
CA LYS A 336 -1.50 -25.73 9.12
C LYS A 336 -1.86 -26.35 7.78
N LYS A 337 -0.85 -26.97 7.14
CA LYS A 337 -0.96 -27.68 5.88
C LYS A 337 -0.72 -29.17 6.10
N TRP A 338 -1.55 -30.01 5.52
CA TRP A 338 -1.37 -31.47 5.60
C TRP A 338 -1.93 -32.17 4.37
N HIS A 339 -1.60 -33.46 4.24
CA HIS A 339 -2.13 -34.30 3.18
C HIS A 339 -3.46 -34.92 3.63
N GLN A 340 -4.49 -34.86 2.80
CA GLN A 340 -5.77 -35.50 3.04
C GLN A 340 -6.21 -36.32 1.83
N THR A 341 -6.74 -37.52 2.08
CA THR A 341 -7.34 -38.39 1.07
C THR A 341 -8.77 -37.94 0.79
N LEU A 342 -9.06 -37.59 -0.46
CA LEU A 342 -10.40 -37.28 -0.95
C LEU A 342 -11.07 -38.53 -1.55
N GLU A 343 -12.38 -38.45 -1.80
CA GLU A 343 -13.15 -39.50 -2.49
C GLU A 343 -12.44 -39.95 -3.78
N GLY A 344 -12.20 -41.26 -3.92
CA GLY A 344 -11.46 -41.84 -5.05
C GLY A 344 -9.94 -42.03 -4.83
N ASN A 345 -9.46 -42.06 -3.58
CA ASN A 345 -8.04 -42.28 -3.21
C ASN A 345 -7.06 -41.22 -3.74
N LYS A 346 -7.55 -40.03 -4.08
CA LYS A 346 -6.70 -38.91 -4.50
C LYS A 346 -6.18 -38.16 -3.27
N ILE A 347 -4.85 -38.11 -3.10
CA ILE A 347 -4.22 -37.34 -2.01
C ILE A 347 -4.07 -35.88 -2.45
N SER A 348 -4.65 -34.96 -1.69
CA SER A 348 -4.52 -33.52 -1.90
C SER A 348 -3.83 -32.86 -0.69
N VAL A 349 -3.16 -31.74 -0.92
CA VAL A 349 -2.64 -30.90 0.16
C VAL A 349 -3.70 -29.86 0.49
N ILE A 350 -4.12 -29.82 1.75
CA ILE A 350 -5.08 -28.84 2.24
C ILE A 350 -4.44 -27.92 3.28
N GLU A 351 -4.89 -26.67 3.32
CA GLU A 351 -4.53 -25.67 4.32
C GLU A 351 -5.81 -25.24 5.06
N LYS A 352 -5.79 -25.32 6.39
CA LYS A 352 -6.95 -24.96 7.22
C LYS A 352 -6.52 -24.27 8.52
N ASP A 353 -7.47 -23.53 9.09
CA ASP A 353 -7.41 -22.95 10.42
C ASP A 353 -7.63 -24.05 11.48
N ILE A 354 -6.77 -24.09 12.50
CA ILE A 354 -6.77 -25.18 13.48
C ILE A 354 -7.88 -25.04 14.53
N VAL A 355 -8.40 -23.83 14.73
CA VAL A 355 -9.42 -23.53 15.74
C VAL A 355 -10.80 -24.00 15.27
N THR A 356 -11.07 -23.83 13.99
CA THR A 356 -12.36 -24.13 13.34
C THR A 356 -12.43 -25.51 12.70
N HIS A 357 -11.29 -26.14 12.38
CA HIS A 357 -11.29 -27.46 11.76
C HIS A 357 -11.60 -28.58 12.78
N PRO A 358 -12.52 -29.53 12.47
CA PRO A 358 -12.79 -30.68 13.33
C PRO A 358 -11.60 -31.64 13.38
N MET A 359 -11.12 -31.97 14.59
CA MET A 359 -9.98 -32.88 14.80
C MET A 359 -10.27 -33.86 15.95
N LEU A 360 -9.48 -34.93 16.03
CA LEU A 360 -9.47 -35.80 17.21
C LEU A 360 -8.74 -35.10 18.36
N ALA A 361 -9.42 -34.86 19.48
CA ALA A 361 -8.80 -34.31 20.70
C ALA A 361 -8.33 -35.44 21.61
N VAL A 362 -7.02 -35.63 21.69
CA VAL A 362 -6.40 -36.68 22.49
C VAL A 362 -5.68 -36.06 23.68
N THR A 363 -6.21 -36.34 24.86
CA THR A 363 -5.72 -35.78 26.12
C THR A 363 -4.83 -36.76 26.85
N PHE A 364 -3.72 -36.25 27.39
CA PHE A 364 -2.80 -37.02 28.22
C PHE A 364 -2.67 -36.37 29.60
N ILE A 365 -3.00 -37.13 30.65
CA ILE A 365 -2.90 -36.72 32.05
C ILE A 365 -2.00 -37.66 32.85
N ARG A 366 -1.50 -37.18 33.99
CA ARG A 366 -0.68 -37.96 34.93
C ARG A 366 -1.39 -38.01 36.27
N LEU A 367 -1.39 -39.18 36.92
CA LEU A 367 -1.82 -39.35 38.31
C LEU A 367 -0.61 -39.75 39.17
N GLY A 368 -0.31 -38.93 40.17
CA GLY A 368 0.83 -39.13 41.06
C GLY A 368 2.18 -38.94 40.36
N ASP A 369 3.24 -39.44 40.99
CA ASP A 369 4.59 -39.33 40.44
C ASP A 369 4.93 -40.49 39.52
N LEU A 370 5.57 -40.15 38.39
CA LEU A 370 5.97 -41.10 37.37
C LEU A 370 7.49 -41.22 37.36
N GLN A 371 7.98 -42.45 37.24
CA GLN A 371 9.38 -42.77 36.96
C GLN A 371 9.79 -42.35 35.56
N HIS A 372 8.85 -42.34 34.61
CA HIS A 372 9.11 -41.90 33.24
C HIS A 372 8.30 -40.65 32.90
N SER A 373 8.96 -39.67 32.29
CA SER A 373 8.31 -38.42 31.93
C SER A 373 7.22 -38.63 30.87
N LYS A 374 6.00 -38.21 31.20
CA LYS A 374 4.87 -38.15 30.25
C LYS A 374 5.21 -37.33 29.02
N SER A 375 5.79 -36.14 29.21
CA SER A 375 6.09 -35.24 28.09
C SER A 375 7.22 -35.76 27.19
N ALA A 376 8.21 -36.47 27.75
CA ALA A 376 9.22 -37.16 26.93
C ALA A 376 8.60 -38.27 26.06
N PHE A 377 7.63 -39.01 26.62
CA PHE A 377 6.86 -39.98 25.84
C PHE A 377 6.05 -39.31 24.72
N LEU A 378 5.37 -38.19 25.00
CA LEU A 378 4.62 -37.45 23.98
C LEU A 378 5.50 -36.94 22.84
N ASN A 379 6.72 -36.47 23.15
CA ASN A 379 7.69 -36.10 22.13
C ASN A 379 8.02 -37.30 21.23
N SER A 380 8.24 -38.49 21.82
CA SER A 380 8.49 -39.73 21.08
C SER A 380 7.27 -40.15 20.23
N LEU A 381 6.06 -39.96 20.74
CA LEU A 381 4.80 -40.27 20.05
C LEU A 381 4.64 -39.44 18.76
N LEU A 382 4.99 -38.15 18.81
CA LEU A 382 4.85 -37.19 17.70
C LEU A 382 6.04 -37.20 16.72
N SER A 383 7.26 -37.44 17.21
CA SER A 383 8.51 -37.38 16.43
C SER A 383 8.64 -38.48 15.37
N GLY A 384 7.98 -39.63 15.54
CA GLY A 384 8.20 -40.80 14.70
C GLY A 384 9.63 -41.36 14.78
N SER A 385 10.07 -42.09 13.76
CA SER A 385 11.30 -42.89 13.77
C SER A 385 12.57 -42.18 13.27
N GLN A 386 12.50 -40.93 12.81
CA GLN A 386 13.64 -40.31 12.10
C GLN A 386 14.17 -38.97 12.63
N ASP A 387 13.49 -38.24 13.52
CA ASP A 387 14.05 -37.00 14.10
C ASP A 387 13.56 -36.75 15.53
N HIS A 388 14.46 -36.64 16.51
CA HIS A 388 14.12 -36.29 17.89
C HIS A 388 13.83 -34.79 18.02
N HIS A 389 12.59 -34.36 17.75
CA HIS A 389 12.15 -32.98 18.01
C HIS A 389 11.49 -32.86 19.39
N SER A 390 11.86 -31.82 20.14
CA SER A 390 11.33 -31.57 21.49
C SER A 390 10.11 -30.65 21.42
N PHE A 391 8.93 -31.23 21.25
CA PHE A 391 7.66 -30.50 21.20
C PHE A 391 7.25 -29.93 22.56
N PHE A 392 7.31 -30.77 23.59
CA PHE A 392 6.96 -30.48 24.98
C PHE A 392 8.21 -30.48 25.87
N ILE A 393 8.33 -29.49 26.76
CA ILE A 393 9.41 -29.48 27.78
C ILE A 393 9.28 -30.71 28.69
N HIS A 394 10.36 -31.41 28.99
CA HIS A 394 10.40 -32.55 29.91
C HIS A 394 11.62 -32.50 30.84
N SER A 395 11.60 -33.34 31.88
CA SER A 395 12.61 -33.38 32.95
C SER A 395 14.03 -33.75 32.51
N GLU A 396 14.24 -34.22 31.27
CA GLU A 396 15.58 -34.52 30.76
C GLU A 396 16.12 -33.37 29.88
N MET A 397 15.33 -32.31 29.72
CA MET A 397 15.76 -31.08 29.06
C MET A 397 16.34 -30.11 30.08
N GLU A 398 17.20 -29.22 29.60
CA GLU A 398 17.80 -28.13 30.38
C GLU A 398 16.73 -27.31 31.13
N GLY A 399 16.77 -27.31 32.46
CA GLY A 399 15.84 -26.60 33.36
C GLY A 399 14.45 -27.23 33.49
N GLY A 400 14.18 -28.36 32.83
CA GLY A 400 12.86 -29.01 32.82
C GLY A 400 12.53 -29.83 34.06
N ASP A 401 13.55 -30.20 34.83
CA ASP A 401 13.49 -30.91 36.12
C ASP A 401 13.25 -29.97 37.31
N VAL A 402 13.52 -28.68 37.15
CA VAL A 402 13.25 -27.63 38.15
C VAL A 402 11.77 -27.66 38.58
N PRO A 403 11.46 -27.64 39.89
CA PRO A 403 10.08 -27.64 40.37
C PRO A 403 9.26 -26.46 39.82
N LYS A 404 8.05 -26.77 39.33
CA LYS A 404 7.13 -25.76 38.79
C LYS A 404 6.45 -24.97 39.90
N LYS A 405 6.45 -23.63 39.79
CA LYS A 405 5.81 -22.71 40.73
C LYS A 405 4.41 -22.27 40.29
N ILE A 406 4.24 -21.87 39.04
CA ILE A 406 2.98 -21.25 38.54
C ILE A 406 2.36 -21.99 37.35
N SER A 407 3.11 -22.89 36.70
CA SER A 407 2.68 -23.63 35.50
C SER A 407 1.91 -24.93 35.78
N ASN A 408 1.64 -25.28 37.04
CA ASN A 408 0.73 -26.39 37.36
C ASN A 408 -0.71 -26.01 36.98
N GLY A 409 -1.42 -26.91 36.28
CA GLY A 409 -2.73 -26.62 35.68
C GLY A 409 -2.68 -26.17 34.22
N LEU A 410 -1.50 -25.87 33.67
CA LEU A 410 -1.33 -25.52 32.26
C LEU A 410 -1.75 -26.68 31.34
N VAL A 411 -2.59 -26.41 30.35
CA VAL A 411 -2.83 -27.33 29.22
C VAL A 411 -2.15 -26.77 27.99
N GLU A 412 -1.19 -27.53 27.45
CA GLU A 412 -0.51 -27.22 26.20
C GLU A 412 -1.06 -28.07 25.06
N LEU A 413 -1.08 -27.51 23.85
CA LEU A 413 -1.49 -28.18 22.63
C LEU A 413 -0.29 -28.43 21.72
N ASN A 414 -0.30 -29.58 21.06
CA ASN A 414 0.43 -29.80 19.82
C ASN A 414 -0.44 -30.60 18.86
N TRP A 415 -0.02 -30.73 17.61
CA TRP A 415 -0.81 -31.33 16.55
C TRP A 415 -0.06 -32.49 15.92
N TYR A 416 -0.81 -33.45 15.43
CA TYR A 416 -0.32 -34.45 14.50
C TYR A 416 -1.02 -34.22 13.15
N LEU A 417 -0.21 -34.05 12.11
CA LEU A 417 -0.66 -33.71 10.77
C LEU A 417 -0.20 -34.77 9.76
N PRO A 418 -1.13 -35.43 9.03
CA PRO A 418 -0.79 -36.53 8.13
C PRO A 418 0.20 -36.16 7.02
N GLN A 419 1.11 -37.09 6.71
CA GLN A 419 2.16 -36.94 5.68
C GLN A 419 1.98 -37.91 4.50
N LYS A 420 2.59 -37.60 3.35
CA LYS A 420 2.46 -38.41 2.11
C LYS A 420 3.08 -39.82 2.19
N LYS A 421 4.04 -40.06 3.09
CA LYS A 421 4.85 -41.29 3.20
C LYS A 421 4.66 -42.04 4.53
N GLU A 422 3.48 -42.04 5.13
CA GLU A 422 3.31 -42.82 6.35
C GLU A 422 3.07 -44.30 6.04
N ASN A 423 3.75 -45.18 6.80
CA ASN A 423 3.49 -46.62 6.80
C ASN A 423 2.00 -46.86 7.11
N GLU A 424 1.43 -47.96 6.61
CA GLU A 424 0.00 -48.33 6.69
C GLU A 424 -0.63 -48.33 8.11
N GLU A 425 0.17 -48.16 9.17
CA GLU A 425 -0.25 -48.22 10.58
C GLU A 425 -0.66 -46.87 11.21
N ARG A 426 -0.49 -45.73 10.52
CA ARG A 426 -0.79 -44.40 11.08
C ARG A 426 -2.11 -43.79 10.58
N ILE A 427 -2.66 -42.86 11.36
CA ILE A 427 -3.96 -42.21 11.10
C ILE A 427 -3.81 -41.17 9.98
N LEU A 428 -4.67 -41.23 8.97
CA LEU A 428 -4.69 -40.28 7.85
C LEU A 428 -5.50 -38.99 8.14
N GLU A 429 -5.73 -38.70 9.42
CA GLU A 429 -6.60 -37.62 9.92
C GLU A 429 -5.85 -36.74 10.93
N PRO A 430 -6.13 -35.43 10.97
CA PRO A 430 -5.48 -34.52 11.92
C PRO A 430 -5.95 -34.76 13.36
N MET A 431 -5.01 -34.66 14.30
CA MET A 431 -5.24 -34.85 15.73
C MET A 431 -4.61 -33.71 16.52
N VAL A 432 -5.32 -33.21 17.54
CA VAL A 432 -4.78 -32.30 18.56
C VAL A 432 -4.46 -33.08 19.83
N VAL A 433 -3.22 -32.96 20.29
CA VAL A 433 -2.70 -33.56 21.51
C VAL A 433 -2.73 -32.52 22.62
N MET A 434 -3.48 -32.81 23.69
CA MET A 434 -3.62 -31.94 24.86
C MET A 434 -2.82 -32.51 26.04
N ASN A 435 -1.84 -31.76 26.53
CA ASN A 435 -0.96 -32.17 27.61
C ASN A 435 -1.23 -31.36 28.89
N LEU A 436 -1.85 -31.97 29.90
CA LEU A 436 -2.08 -31.33 31.21
C LEU A 436 -0.81 -31.35 32.07
N ARG A 437 -0.31 -30.21 32.53
CA ARG A 437 0.84 -30.08 33.43
C ARG A 437 0.41 -30.12 34.89
N GLY A 438 1.10 -30.93 35.69
CA GLY A 438 0.80 -31.12 37.11
C GLY A 438 0.19 -32.48 37.39
N ASP A 439 -0.18 -32.73 38.65
CA ASP A 439 -0.91 -33.94 39.05
C ASP A 439 -2.42 -33.73 38.90
N ALA A 440 -3.05 -34.55 38.07
CA ALA A 440 -4.48 -34.46 37.80
C ALA A 440 -5.36 -34.63 39.05
N LYS A 441 -4.84 -35.29 40.11
CA LYS A 441 -5.54 -35.41 41.41
C LYS A 441 -5.85 -34.04 42.04
N SER A 442 -4.99 -33.06 41.82
CA SER A 442 -5.11 -31.71 42.40
C SER A 442 -5.85 -30.71 41.50
N LEU A 443 -6.23 -31.11 40.28
CA LEU A 443 -6.66 -30.20 39.20
C LEU A 443 -8.06 -30.55 38.70
N SER A 444 -9.04 -30.58 39.61
CA SER A 444 -10.41 -31.04 39.31
C SER A 444 -11.10 -30.24 38.22
N THR A 445 -10.94 -28.91 38.18
CA THR A 445 -11.54 -28.03 37.17
C THR A 445 -10.98 -28.32 35.76
N GLN A 446 -9.66 -28.40 35.64
CA GLN A 446 -8.98 -28.67 34.36
C GLN A 446 -9.30 -30.08 33.87
N VAL A 447 -9.30 -31.06 34.77
CA VAL A 447 -9.66 -32.45 34.46
C VAL A 447 -11.13 -32.55 34.03
N GLY A 448 -12.04 -31.85 34.70
CA GLY A 448 -13.46 -31.78 34.33
C GLY A 448 -13.68 -31.17 32.95
N PHE A 449 -12.98 -30.08 32.63
CA PHE A 449 -12.98 -29.50 31.29
C PHE A 449 -12.50 -30.50 30.23
N LEU A 450 -11.32 -31.10 30.44
CA LEU A 450 -10.74 -32.08 29.52
C LEU A 450 -11.65 -33.31 29.35
N PHE A 451 -12.33 -33.73 30.40
CA PHE A 451 -13.30 -34.84 30.36
C PHE A 451 -14.47 -34.57 29.39
N ASP A 452 -14.99 -33.34 29.35
CA ASP A 452 -16.13 -32.99 28.49
C ASP A 452 -15.71 -32.85 27.00
N VAL A 453 -14.50 -32.34 26.74
CA VAL A 453 -14.05 -31.95 25.38
C VAL A 453 -13.21 -33.00 24.65
N SER A 454 -12.59 -33.94 25.36
CA SER A 454 -11.67 -34.90 24.73
C SER A 454 -12.42 -35.93 23.88
N SER A 455 -11.82 -36.37 22.78
CA SER A 455 -12.20 -37.57 22.03
C SER A 455 -11.66 -38.83 22.70
N MET A 456 -10.43 -38.74 23.23
CA MET A 456 -9.75 -39.83 23.93
C MET A 456 -8.95 -39.29 25.12
N ILE A 457 -8.89 -40.05 26.21
CA ILE A 457 -8.18 -39.69 27.43
C ILE A 457 -7.22 -40.82 27.79
N PHE A 458 -5.92 -40.50 27.80
CA PHE A 458 -4.85 -41.38 28.23
C PHE A 458 -4.33 -40.95 29.60
N VAL A 459 -4.38 -41.85 30.56
CA VAL A 459 -3.95 -41.60 31.94
C VAL A 459 -2.65 -42.35 32.20
N PHE A 460 -1.58 -41.63 32.53
CA PHE A 460 -0.30 -42.20 32.96
C PHE A 460 -0.30 -42.42 34.47
N LEU A 461 0.13 -43.61 34.88
CA LEU A 461 0.28 -43.98 36.27
C LEU A 461 1.30 -45.11 36.45
N ASP A 462 2.02 -45.05 37.58
CA ASP A 462 2.97 -46.08 38.01
C ASP A 462 2.35 -46.99 39.10
N ASP A 463 1.41 -46.46 39.89
CA ASP A 463 0.73 -47.14 40.99
C ASP A 463 -0.75 -46.70 41.08
N ILE A 464 -1.61 -47.52 41.70
CA ILE A 464 -3.04 -47.22 41.89
C ILE A 464 -3.36 -47.24 43.39
N GLY A 465 -3.41 -46.06 44.00
CA GLY A 465 -3.98 -45.85 45.33
C GLY A 465 -5.49 -45.60 45.29
N GLU A 466 -6.06 -45.25 46.45
CA GLU A 466 -7.50 -45.04 46.61
C GLU A 466 -8.01 -43.76 45.94
N GLU A 467 -7.22 -42.70 45.98
CA GLU A 467 -7.56 -41.43 45.33
C GLU A 467 -7.43 -41.54 43.80
N GLU A 468 -6.41 -42.24 43.31
CA GLU A 468 -6.26 -42.54 41.88
C GLU A 468 -7.44 -43.36 41.36
N GLU A 469 -7.87 -44.35 42.12
CA GLU A 469 -9.03 -45.19 41.80
C GLU A 469 -10.33 -44.36 41.69
N LYS A 470 -10.56 -43.39 42.58
CA LYS A 470 -11.71 -42.46 42.50
C LYS A 470 -11.68 -41.58 41.26
N VAL A 471 -10.51 -41.03 40.92
CA VAL A 471 -10.34 -40.19 39.73
C VAL A 471 -10.56 -41.02 38.46
N ILE A 472 -9.98 -42.23 38.38
CA ILE A 472 -10.18 -43.15 37.26
C ILE A 472 -11.66 -43.53 37.11
N ALA A 473 -12.35 -43.82 38.22
CA ALA A 473 -13.78 -44.17 38.18
C ALA A 473 -14.67 -43.02 37.72
N THR A 474 -14.26 -41.77 37.95
CA THR A 474 -14.93 -40.59 37.41
C THR A 474 -14.67 -40.47 35.91
N LEU A 475 -13.41 -40.58 35.49
CA LEU A 475 -13.01 -40.45 34.08
C LEU A 475 -13.57 -41.56 33.19
N SER A 476 -13.73 -42.77 33.71
CA SER A 476 -14.29 -43.89 32.95
C SER A 476 -15.76 -43.71 32.55
N LYS A 477 -16.49 -42.78 33.17
CA LYS A 477 -17.89 -42.47 32.85
C LYS A 477 -18.02 -41.48 31.69
N SER A 478 -16.90 -41.02 31.11
CA SER A 478 -16.92 -40.09 29.99
C SER A 478 -17.51 -40.73 28.75
N LYS A 479 -18.02 -39.91 27.83
CA LYS A 479 -18.37 -40.35 26.47
C LYS A 479 -17.15 -40.52 25.56
N SER A 480 -15.94 -40.36 26.10
CA SER A 480 -14.67 -40.37 25.39
C SER A 480 -13.97 -41.70 25.58
N ASN A 481 -13.15 -42.11 24.61
CA ASN A 481 -12.41 -43.36 24.73
C ASN A 481 -11.35 -43.24 25.83
N PHE A 482 -11.45 -44.07 26.86
CA PHE A 482 -10.60 -44.00 28.03
C PHE A 482 -9.51 -45.08 28.00
N PHE A 483 -8.26 -44.70 28.24
CA PHE A 483 -7.10 -45.61 28.24
C PHE A 483 -6.19 -45.38 29.45
N LEU A 484 -5.78 -46.47 30.10
CA LEU A 484 -4.81 -46.48 31.20
C LEU A 484 -3.44 -46.93 30.69
N LEU A 485 -2.42 -46.09 30.89
CA LEU A 485 -1.02 -46.35 30.55
C LEU A 485 -0.26 -46.70 31.83
N LEU A 486 -0.07 -48.00 32.06
CA LEU A 486 0.55 -48.54 33.27
C LEU A 486 2.04 -48.80 33.08
N ASN A 487 2.86 -48.16 33.90
CA ASN A 487 4.29 -48.40 33.95
C ASN A 487 4.66 -49.22 35.20
N ILE A 488 4.45 -50.54 35.10
CA ILE A 488 4.60 -51.46 36.23
C ILE A 488 6.05 -51.95 36.33
N THR A 489 6.72 -51.66 37.45
CA THR A 489 7.96 -52.33 37.86
C THR A 489 7.64 -53.64 38.61
N SER A 490 8.52 -54.65 38.51
CA SER A 490 8.26 -56.04 38.96
C SER A 490 7.77 -56.16 40.41
N ASN A 491 8.15 -55.22 41.29
CA ASN A 491 7.97 -55.32 42.73
C ASN A 491 6.56 -54.88 43.22
N LYS A 492 5.73 -54.26 42.38
CA LYS A 492 4.39 -53.75 42.76
C LYS A 492 3.20 -54.41 42.02
N THR A 493 3.48 -55.43 41.20
CA THR A 493 2.53 -56.03 40.24
C THR A 493 1.24 -56.59 40.87
N GLU A 494 1.30 -57.16 42.08
CA GLU A 494 0.13 -57.80 42.71
C GLU A 494 -0.88 -56.81 43.31
N ALA A 495 -0.40 -55.71 43.90
CA ALA A 495 -1.25 -54.67 44.47
C ALA A 495 -2.05 -53.95 43.37
N VAL A 496 -1.36 -53.57 42.29
CA VAL A 496 -1.97 -52.94 41.11
C VAL A 496 -3.00 -53.88 40.46
N ARG A 497 -2.71 -55.18 40.34
CA ARG A 497 -3.68 -56.17 39.82
C ARG A 497 -4.95 -56.28 40.65
N ARG A 498 -4.85 -56.21 41.99
CA ARG A 498 -6.03 -56.24 42.88
C ARG A 498 -6.91 -55.00 42.67
N ARG A 499 -6.30 -53.82 42.61
CA ARG A 499 -7.02 -52.55 42.37
C ARG A 499 -7.63 -52.50 40.96
N LEU A 500 -6.94 -52.99 39.93
CA LEU A 500 -7.51 -53.10 38.58
C LEU A 500 -8.72 -54.04 38.50
N LYS A 501 -8.72 -55.14 39.27
CA LYS A 501 -9.90 -56.01 39.36
C LYS A 501 -11.08 -55.30 40.02
N HIS A 502 -10.81 -54.48 41.04
CA HIS A 502 -11.83 -53.68 41.72
C HIS A 502 -12.39 -52.59 40.79
N LEU A 503 -11.52 -51.83 40.10
CA LEU A 503 -11.90 -50.90 39.03
C LEU A 503 -12.73 -51.57 37.92
N LYS A 504 -12.35 -52.77 37.48
CA LYS A 504 -13.12 -53.53 36.47
C LYS A 504 -14.53 -53.93 36.97
N SER A 505 -14.72 -54.09 38.28
CA SER A 505 -16.03 -54.37 38.86
C SER A 505 -16.89 -53.12 39.07
N MET A 506 -16.27 -51.95 39.21
CA MET A 506 -16.94 -50.67 39.42
C MET A 506 -17.18 -49.87 38.13
N CYS A 507 -16.37 -50.11 37.10
CA CYS A 507 -16.32 -49.34 35.86
C CYS A 507 -16.38 -50.27 34.64
N GLU A 508 -16.90 -49.78 33.50
CA GLU A 508 -16.93 -50.50 32.21
C GLU A 508 -15.55 -50.56 31.52
N ILE A 509 -14.46 -50.71 32.29
CA ILE A 509 -13.10 -50.76 31.75
C ILE A 509 -12.81 -52.18 31.24
N THR A 510 -12.53 -52.31 29.94
CA THR A 510 -12.15 -53.58 29.31
C THR A 510 -10.63 -53.78 29.29
N ARG A 511 -10.17 -54.96 28.87
CA ARG A 511 -8.72 -55.23 28.72
C ARG A 511 -8.09 -54.34 27.65
N ASP A 512 -8.85 -53.95 26.63
CA ASP A 512 -8.35 -53.13 25.52
C ASP A 512 -8.11 -51.67 25.93
N ASN A 513 -8.71 -51.24 27.05
CA ASN A 513 -8.47 -49.92 27.65
C ASN A 513 -7.17 -49.87 28.47
N ILE A 514 -6.46 -50.98 28.69
CA ILE A 514 -5.29 -51.03 29.56
C ILE A 514 -4.04 -51.38 28.75
N LEU A 515 -3.09 -50.44 28.67
CA LEU A 515 -1.80 -50.63 28.01
C LEU A 515 -0.68 -50.67 29.04
N VAL A 516 -0.02 -51.83 29.16
CA VAL A 516 1.09 -52.03 30.10
C VAL A 516 2.43 -51.91 29.38
N ARG A 517 3.31 -51.04 29.89
CA ARG A 517 4.67 -50.86 29.37
C ARG A 517 5.56 -52.08 29.69
N GLY A 518 5.60 -52.52 30.96
CA GLY A 518 6.40 -53.67 31.37
C GLY A 518 7.88 -53.51 31.00
N LYS A 519 8.47 -54.51 30.31
CA LYS A 519 9.85 -54.46 29.79
C LYS A 519 9.97 -53.92 28.35
N LYS A 520 8.88 -53.44 27.74
CA LYS A 520 8.87 -53.00 26.34
C LYS A 520 9.79 -51.80 26.14
N ARG A 521 10.43 -51.73 24.96
CA ARG A 521 11.15 -50.53 24.52
C ARG A 521 10.15 -49.38 24.29
N ASN A 522 10.63 -48.15 24.33
CA ASN A 522 9.77 -46.98 24.19
C ASN A 522 9.04 -46.98 22.83
N GLU A 523 9.71 -47.40 21.75
CA GLU A 523 9.15 -47.54 20.40
C GLU A 523 7.99 -48.54 20.33
N GLU A 524 8.14 -49.72 20.93
CA GLU A 524 7.08 -50.74 20.99
C GLU A 524 5.85 -50.24 21.76
N PHE A 525 6.07 -49.45 22.82
CA PHE A 525 5.00 -48.87 23.60
C PHE A 525 4.29 -47.74 22.84
N VAL A 526 5.05 -46.90 22.12
CA VAL A 526 4.51 -45.88 21.20
C VAL A 526 3.64 -46.51 20.12
N SER A 527 4.08 -47.61 19.48
CA SER A 527 3.29 -48.35 18.48
C SER A 527 1.99 -48.92 19.08
N ALA A 528 2.03 -49.44 20.32
CA ALA A 528 0.83 -49.92 21.00
C ALA A 528 -0.19 -48.79 21.27
N VAL A 529 0.29 -47.61 21.68
CA VAL A 529 -0.58 -46.43 21.87
C VAL A 529 -1.16 -45.98 20.54
N TRP A 530 -0.36 -45.89 19.47
CA TRP A 530 -0.87 -45.59 18.13
C TRP A 530 -1.93 -46.58 17.67
N SER A 531 -1.73 -47.89 17.87
CA SER A 531 -2.74 -48.91 17.56
C SER A 531 -4.06 -48.70 18.31
N ALA A 532 -3.99 -48.28 19.59
CA ALA A 532 -5.18 -47.95 20.38
C ALA A 532 -5.90 -46.70 19.84
N ILE A 533 -5.15 -45.64 19.52
CA ILE A 533 -5.73 -44.43 18.89
C ILE A 533 -6.37 -44.82 17.54
N CYS A 534 -5.72 -45.64 16.72
CA CYS A 534 -6.24 -46.07 15.42
C CYS A 534 -7.56 -46.87 15.53
N LYS A 535 -7.74 -47.69 16.57
CA LYS A 535 -8.93 -48.55 16.76
C LYS A 535 -10.10 -47.87 17.49
N ALA A 536 -9.83 -46.81 18.22
CA ALA A 536 -10.84 -46.14 19.05
C ALA A 536 -11.91 -45.42 18.20
N GLU A 537 -13.12 -45.31 18.75
CA GLU A 537 -14.24 -44.63 18.08
C GLU A 537 -13.91 -43.17 17.77
N ARG A 538 -14.30 -42.71 16.58
CA ARG A 538 -13.98 -41.37 16.09
C ARG A 538 -15.02 -40.36 16.56
N ARG A 539 -14.58 -39.42 17.41
CA ARG A 539 -15.34 -38.22 17.80
C ARG A 539 -14.50 -37.00 17.43
N TYR A 540 -14.96 -36.20 16.48
CA TYR A 540 -14.27 -34.97 16.10
C TYR A 540 -14.83 -33.78 16.89
N VAL A 541 -13.93 -32.89 17.30
CA VAL A 541 -14.26 -31.65 18.01
C VAL A 541 -13.47 -30.50 17.41
N THR A 542 -14.02 -29.30 17.45
CA THR A 542 -13.32 -28.05 17.11
C THR A 542 -12.87 -27.37 18.39
N LEU A 543 -11.75 -26.64 18.36
CA LEU A 543 -11.31 -25.87 19.54
C LEU A 543 -12.31 -24.77 19.87
N GLU A 544 -12.90 -24.11 18.86
CA GLU A 544 -14.00 -23.15 19.05
C GLU A 544 -15.21 -23.78 19.75
N GLY A 545 -15.55 -25.03 19.42
CA GLY A 545 -16.65 -25.76 20.05
C GLY A 545 -16.43 -26.05 21.53
N MET A 546 -15.17 -26.05 22.00
CA MET A 546 -14.83 -26.26 23.41
C MET A 546 -15.29 -25.11 24.30
N SER A 547 -15.51 -23.91 23.75
CA SER A 547 -16.00 -22.73 24.46
C SER A 547 -17.27 -23.00 25.29
N ALA A 548 -18.18 -23.85 24.81
CA ALA A 548 -19.40 -24.19 25.54
C ALA A 548 -19.12 -24.95 26.84
N ALA A 549 -18.15 -25.87 26.81
CA ALA A 549 -17.70 -26.60 27.99
C ALA A 549 -16.94 -25.68 28.95
N CYS A 550 -16.12 -24.75 28.43
CA CYS A 550 -15.44 -23.74 29.24
C CYS A 550 -16.42 -22.92 30.10
N ARG A 551 -17.47 -22.37 29.46
CA ARG A 551 -18.49 -21.57 30.16
C ARG A 551 -19.25 -22.37 31.21
N LYS A 552 -19.55 -23.64 30.94
CA LYS A 552 -20.18 -24.57 31.92
C LYS A 552 -19.29 -24.79 33.15
N MET A 553 -17.96 -24.80 32.96
CA MET A 553 -16.98 -25.01 34.02
C MET A 553 -16.51 -23.70 34.70
N GLY A 554 -17.05 -22.54 34.29
CA GLY A 554 -16.65 -21.23 34.83
C GLY A 554 -15.23 -20.81 34.43
N LEU A 555 -14.72 -21.29 33.30
CA LEU A 555 -13.43 -20.89 32.75
C LEU A 555 -13.58 -19.62 31.92
N ASP A 556 -12.68 -18.66 32.14
CA ASP A 556 -12.63 -17.43 31.35
C ASP A 556 -12.08 -17.72 29.94
N ILE A 557 -12.61 -17.04 28.93
CA ILE A 557 -12.21 -17.18 27.53
C ILE A 557 -11.75 -15.83 27.02
N ASP A 558 -10.60 -15.78 26.35
CA ASP A 558 -10.07 -14.55 25.76
C ASP A 558 -10.99 -13.89 24.73
N GLU A 559 -11.66 -14.67 23.90
CA GLU A 559 -12.70 -14.18 22.98
C GLU A 559 -13.92 -13.60 23.70
N ASP A 560 -14.10 -13.84 25.01
CA ASP A 560 -15.19 -13.26 25.78
C ASP A 560 -14.92 -11.80 26.22
N TYR A 561 -13.71 -11.28 25.99
CA TYR A 561 -13.34 -9.87 26.19
C TYR A 561 -14.22 -8.94 25.34
N GLN A 562 -14.78 -7.88 25.96
CA GLN A 562 -15.82 -7.05 25.34
C GLN A 562 -15.36 -6.40 24.02
N PRO A 563 -14.17 -5.77 23.94
CA PRO A 563 -13.65 -5.28 22.66
C PRO A 563 -13.51 -6.35 21.57
N CYS A 564 -13.12 -7.58 21.94
CA CYS A 564 -12.99 -8.69 21.00
C CYS A 564 -14.35 -9.12 20.45
N LYS A 565 -15.38 -9.20 21.31
CA LYS A 565 -16.77 -9.50 20.92
C LYS A 565 -17.34 -8.42 20.00
N ALA A 566 -17.24 -7.16 20.38
CA ALA A 566 -17.72 -6.04 19.57
C ALA A 566 -17.03 -6.00 18.20
N GLY A 567 -15.71 -6.22 18.17
CA GLY A 567 -14.95 -6.34 16.92
C GLY A 567 -15.42 -7.50 16.04
N ARG A 568 -15.73 -8.67 16.63
CA ARG A 568 -16.28 -9.82 15.90
C ARG A 568 -17.65 -9.50 15.30
N GLU A 569 -18.55 -8.92 16.08
CA GLU A 569 -19.90 -8.56 15.65
C GLU A 569 -19.88 -7.55 14.50
N ASN A 570 -18.99 -6.55 14.57
CA ASN A 570 -18.82 -5.57 13.49
C ASN A 570 -18.27 -6.23 12.22
N ALA A 571 -17.32 -7.16 12.34
CA ALA A 571 -16.81 -7.91 11.19
C ALA A 571 -17.90 -8.81 10.56
N ASP A 572 -18.72 -9.46 11.38
CA ASP A 572 -19.84 -10.29 10.91
C ASP A 572 -20.91 -9.46 10.20
N LYS A 573 -21.20 -8.26 10.69
CA LYS A 573 -22.09 -7.28 10.05
C LYS A 573 -21.59 -6.86 8.66
N VAL A 574 -20.32 -6.48 8.54
CA VAL A 574 -19.73 -6.06 7.25
C VAL A 574 -19.74 -7.20 6.23
N LEU A 575 -19.47 -8.43 6.68
CA LEU A 575 -19.37 -9.60 5.80
C LEU A 575 -20.69 -10.37 5.63
N PHE A 576 -21.81 -9.87 6.15
CA PHE A 576 -23.08 -10.60 6.21
C PHE A 576 -23.59 -11.07 4.83
N HIS A 577 -23.44 -10.25 3.79
CA HIS A 577 -23.88 -10.57 2.43
C HIS A 577 -22.82 -11.31 1.58
N LEU A 578 -21.65 -11.60 2.13
CA LEU A 578 -20.55 -12.21 1.38
C LEU A 578 -20.84 -13.67 1.07
N ASN A 579 -21.00 -13.98 -0.23
CA ASN A 579 -21.08 -15.34 -0.72
C ASN A 579 -19.73 -15.79 -1.32
N PRO A 580 -19.04 -16.79 -0.74
CA PRO A 580 -17.77 -17.31 -1.25
C PRO A 580 -17.81 -17.74 -2.72
N ASN A 581 -18.96 -18.20 -3.24
CA ASN A 581 -19.05 -18.65 -4.64
C ASN A 581 -19.23 -17.51 -5.65
N LYS A 582 -19.43 -16.26 -5.19
CA LYS A 582 -19.72 -15.08 -6.03
C LYS A 582 -18.85 -13.87 -5.68
N ILE A 583 -17.57 -14.06 -5.31
CA ILE A 583 -16.66 -12.96 -4.92
C ILE A 583 -16.57 -11.86 -5.97
N ILE A 584 -16.49 -12.20 -7.27
CA ILE A 584 -16.35 -11.19 -8.32
C ILE A 584 -17.55 -10.24 -8.33
N LYS A 585 -18.77 -10.78 -8.28
CA LYS A 585 -20.00 -9.98 -8.21
C LYS A 585 -20.07 -9.17 -6.92
N PHE A 586 -19.70 -9.79 -5.80
CA PHE A 586 -19.63 -9.10 -4.51
C PHE A 586 -18.68 -7.91 -4.54
N LYS A 587 -17.51 -8.03 -5.19
CA LYS A 587 -16.57 -6.92 -5.34
C LYS A 587 -17.16 -5.77 -6.17
N GLU A 588 -17.81 -6.10 -7.28
CA GLU A 588 -18.44 -5.13 -8.17
C GLU A 588 -19.59 -4.39 -7.47
N GLU A 589 -20.33 -5.06 -6.58
CA GLU A 589 -21.43 -4.48 -5.80
C GLU A 589 -20.96 -3.63 -4.61
N ILE A 590 -19.88 -4.03 -3.92
CA ILE A 590 -19.47 -3.39 -2.66
C ILE A 590 -18.42 -2.31 -2.83
N PHE A 591 -17.62 -2.40 -3.89
CA PHE A 591 -16.53 -1.48 -4.14
C PHE A 591 -16.67 -0.73 -5.48
N PRO A 592 -17.71 0.12 -5.62
CA PRO A 592 -17.95 0.85 -6.87
C PRO A 592 -16.96 2.00 -7.14
N PHE A 593 -16.23 2.50 -6.14
CA PHE A 593 -15.26 3.59 -6.30
C PHE A 593 -13.93 3.09 -6.87
N GLN A 594 -13.52 1.85 -6.58
CA GLN A 594 -12.40 1.20 -7.25
C GLN A 594 -12.81 0.51 -8.57
N GLY A 595 -11.86 -0.16 -9.24
CA GLY A 595 -12.13 -0.92 -10.47
C GLY A 595 -12.03 -0.06 -11.74
N LEU A 596 -13.05 -0.08 -12.60
CA LEU A 596 -12.96 0.50 -13.96
C LEU A 596 -12.70 2.02 -13.96
N HIS A 597 -13.36 2.77 -13.07
CA HIS A 597 -13.14 4.22 -12.98
C HIS A 597 -11.71 4.55 -12.57
N TRP A 598 -11.16 3.84 -11.60
CA TRP A 598 -9.78 4.01 -11.14
C TRP A 598 -8.75 3.55 -12.19
N GLN A 599 -9.02 2.46 -12.90
CA GLN A 599 -8.22 1.99 -14.04
C GLN A 599 -8.13 3.06 -15.13
N GLU A 600 -9.28 3.62 -15.52
CA GLU A 600 -9.34 4.65 -16.55
C GLU A 600 -8.68 5.96 -16.08
N PHE A 601 -8.90 6.34 -14.82
CA PHE A 601 -8.22 7.49 -14.23
C PHE A 601 -6.70 7.32 -14.25
N SER A 602 -6.19 6.17 -13.83
CA SER A 602 -4.75 5.86 -13.85
C SER A 602 -4.18 5.94 -15.27
N ARG A 603 -4.90 5.41 -16.26
CA ARG A 603 -4.52 5.48 -17.67
C ARG A 603 -4.43 6.92 -18.17
N ILE A 604 -5.43 7.74 -17.86
CA ILE A 604 -5.46 9.17 -18.22
C ILE A 604 -4.37 9.94 -17.47
N ASP A 605 -4.08 9.58 -16.22
CA ASP A 605 -3.03 10.21 -15.42
C ASP A 605 -1.65 9.98 -16.01
N LYS A 606 -1.35 8.76 -16.46
CA LYS A 606 -0.13 8.46 -17.22
C LYS A 606 -0.09 9.20 -18.55
N GLU A 607 -1.18 9.19 -19.31
CA GLU A 607 -1.25 9.91 -20.59
C GLU A 607 -1.09 11.42 -20.43
N TYR A 608 -1.60 12.00 -19.34
CA TYR A 608 -1.43 13.42 -19.02
C TYR A 608 0.04 13.80 -18.84
N GLN A 609 0.85 12.92 -18.25
CA GLN A 609 2.28 13.15 -18.08
C GLN A 609 3.07 12.93 -19.38
N ARG A 610 2.63 12.01 -20.24
CA ARG A 610 3.37 11.58 -21.43
C ARG A 610 2.98 12.31 -22.71
N LEU A 611 1.73 12.74 -22.83
CA LEU A 611 1.13 13.44 -23.97
C LEU A 611 1.37 12.75 -25.33
N LYS A 612 1.34 11.41 -25.36
CA LYS A 612 1.68 10.62 -26.56
C LYS A 612 0.67 10.79 -27.69
N ASN A 613 -0.60 10.90 -27.35
CA ASN A 613 -1.72 10.90 -28.30
C ASN A 613 -2.21 12.32 -28.60
N THR A 614 -1.31 13.30 -28.61
CA THR A 614 -1.61 14.73 -28.84
C THR A 614 -2.27 14.98 -30.20
N GLY A 615 -1.97 14.16 -31.22
CA GLY A 615 -2.60 14.25 -32.55
C GLY A 615 -2.34 15.61 -33.22
N GLU A 616 -3.39 16.22 -33.77
CA GLU A 616 -3.33 17.56 -34.40
C GLU A 616 -3.50 18.73 -33.40
N LYS A 617 -3.77 18.43 -32.12
CA LYS A 617 -4.02 19.44 -31.08
C LYS A 617 -2.71 19.99 -30.51
N THR A 618 -2.74 21.15 -29.85
CA THR A 618 -1.56 21.60 -29.09
C THR A 618 -1.43 20.80 -27.79
N PRO A 619 -0.20 20.60 -27.25
CA PRO A 619 0.00 19.90 -25.98
C PRO A 619 -0.80 20.49 -24.82
N LEU A 620 -0.97 21.83 -24.81
CA LEU A 620 -1.73 22.54 -23.78
C LEU A 620 -3.23 22.24 -23.85
N GLU A 621 -3.80 22.24 -25.06
CA GLU A 621 -5.22 21.91 -25.28
C GLU A 621 -5.52 20.45 -24.94
N TYR A 622 -4.62 19.54 -25.33
CA TYR A 622 -4.76 18.12 -25.03
C TYR A 622 -4.64 17.84 -23.52
N ALA A 623 -3.67 18.46 -22.84
CA ALA A 623 -3.53 18.36 -21.39
C ALA A 623 -4.79 18.87 -20.66
N LYS A 624 -5.38 19.98 -21.12
CA LYS A 624 -6.62 20.51 -20.56
C LYS A 624 -7.79 19.54 -20.72
N GLU A 625 -7.94 18.91 -21.89
CA GLU A 625 -8.96 17.89 -22.14
C GLU A 625 -8.79 16.67 -21.21
N LEU A 626 -7.56 16.20 -21.01
CA LEU A 626 -7.28 15.08 -20.10
C LEU A 626 -7.61 15.46 -18.64
N GLU A 627 -7.31 16.69 -18.22
CA GLU A 627 -7.66 17.18 -16.88
C GLU A 627 -9.19 17.28 -16.69
N GLU A 628 -9.93 17.71 -17.71
CA GLU A 628 -11.40 17.71 -17.71
C GLU A 628 -11.95 16.27 -17.58
N LYS A 629 -11.40 15.31 -18.34
CA LYS A 629 -11.78 13.89 -18.22
C LYS A 629 -11.49 13.30 -16.83
N LYS A 630 -10.36 13.66 -16.19
CA LYS A 630 -10.06 13.26 -14.80
C LYS A 630 -11.15 13.74 -13.84
N LYS A 631 -11.58 15.00 -13.98
CA LYS A 631 -12.66 15.58 -13.17
C LYS A 631 -13.99 14.87 -13.41
N GLU A 632 -14.33 14.58 -14.66
CA GLU A 632 -15.55 13.81 -15.01
C GLU A 632 -15.55 12.41 -14.40
N LEU A 633 -14.42 11.71 -14.39
CA LEU A 633 -14.31 10.37 -13.79
C LEU A 633 -14.52 10.40 -12.29
N HIS A 634 -13.93 11.36 -11.58
CA HIS A 634 -14.17 11.53 -10.15
C HIS A 634 -15.62 11.94 -9.85
N GLN A 635 -16.26 12.75 -10.70
CA GLN A 635 -17.70 13.04 -10.58
C GLN A 635 -18.54 11.78 -10.74
N LYS A 636 -18.27 10.95 -11.75
CA LYS A 636 -18.92 9.64 -11.93
C LYS A 636 -18.68 8.69 -10.76
N GLN A 637 -17.49 8.72 -10.15
CA GLN A 637 -17.24 7.95 -8.93
C GLN A 637 -18.15 8.41 -7.79
N LEU A 638 -18.32 9.74 -7.61
CA LEU A 638 -19.18 10.32 -6.59
C LEU A 638 -20.69 10.13 -6.85
N GLU A 639 -21.10 9.85 -8.09
CA GLU A 639 -22.46 9.45 -8.43
C GLU A 639 -22.81 8.05 -7.91
N ASN A 640 -21.81 7.21 -7.58
CA ASN A 640 -22.06 5.88 -7.05
C ASN A 640 -22.54 5.91 -5.60
N GLU A 641 -23.51 5.06 -5.28
CA GLU A 641 -23.97 4.88 -3.91
C GLU A 641 -22.97 4.08 -3.08
N LEU A 642 -22.75 4.50 -1.83
CA LEU A 642 -21.94 3.76 -0.87
C LEU A 642 -22.65 2.48 -0.46
N SER A 643 -21.97 1.34 -0.65
CA SER A 643 -22.53 0.06 -0.23
C SER A 643 -22.75 0.01 1.29
N PRO A 644 -23.81 -0.66 1.78
CA PRO A 644 -24.05 -0.80 3.22
C PRO A 644 -22.86 -1.39 3.98
N ALA A 645 -22.13 -2.33 3.36
CA ALA A 645 -20.94 -2.94 3.94
C ALA A 645 -19.80 -1.93 4.16
N ILE A 646 -19.56 -1.01 3.21
CA ILE A 646 -18.54 0.05 3.37
C ILE A 646 -18.96 1.06 4.43
N LYS A 647 -20.26 1.42 4.50
CA LYS A 647 -20.78 2.29 5.57
C LYS A 647 -20.51 1.70 6.95
N MET A 648 -20.85 0.42 7.14
CA MET A 648 -20.60 -0.30 8.39
C MET A 648 -19.10 -0.44 8.70
N PHE A 649 -18.27 -0.63 7.67
CA PHE A 649 -16.82 -0.71 7.82
C PHE A 649 -16.25 0.63 8.31
N ILE A 650 -16.64 1.75 7.68
CA ILE A 650 -16.23 3.10 8.09
C ILE A 650 -16.71 3.40 9.51
N GLU A 651 -17.94 3.02 9.85
CA GLU A 651 -18.49 3.19 11.20
C GLU A 651 -17.64 2.43 12.24
N ALA A 652 -17.34 1.16 11.97
CA ALA A 652 -16.49 0.34 12.84
C ALA A 652 -15.06 0.89 12.94
N LEU A 653 -14.54 1.53 11.89
CA LEU A 653 -13.20 2.12 11.89
C LEU A 653 -13.13 3.43 12.70
N LEU A 654 -14.18 4.25 12.66
CA LEU A 654 -14.18 5.59 13.25
C LEU A 654 -14.79 5.68 14.65
N ARG A 655 -15.76 4.84 15.01
CA ARG A 655 -16.50 4.92 16.29
C ARG A 655 -16.01 3.98 17.37
N SER A 656 -15.26 2.95 17.00
CA SER A 656 -14.74 1.95 17.92
C SER A 656 -13.62 2.54 18.78
N THR A 657 -13.48 2.02 20.00
CA THR A 657 -12.24 2.22 20.79
C THR A 657 -11.02 1.66 20.04
N ASP A 658 -9.80 2.08 20.42
CA ASP A 658 -8.57 1.60 19.78
C ASP A 658 -8.48 0.06 19.78
N ASP A 659 -8.79 -0.58 20.91
CA ASP A 659 -8.81 -2.04 21.06
C ASP A 659 -9.87 -2.69 20.16
N GLU A 660 -11.13 -2.23 20.23
CA GLU A 660 -12.24 -2.74 19.41
C GLU A 660 -11.93 -2.66 17.92
N ARG A 661 -11.34 -1.54 17.47
CA ARG A 661 -10.92 -1.33 16.09
C ARG A 661 -9.85 -2.34 15.69
N LEU A 662 -8.85 -2.59 16.52
CA LEU A 662 -7.81 -3.59 16.24
C LEU A 662 -8.38 -5.01 16.16
N PHE A 663 -9.27 -5.39 17.09
CA PHE A 663 -9.95 -6.69 17.04
C PHE A 663 -10.81 -6.82 15.77
N PHE A 664 -11.58 -5.79 15.43
CA PHE A 664 -12.39 -5.73 14.21
C PHE A 664 -11.53 -6.01 12.96
N LEU A 665 -10.40 -5.31 12.80
CA LEU A 665 -9.52 -5.45 11.65
C LEU A 665 -8.90 -6.86 11.57
N HIS A 666 -8.53 -7.45 12.71
CA HIS A 666 -8.03 -8.82 12.77
C HIS A 666 -9.13 -9.86 12.45
N TRP A 667 -10.36 -9.66 12.95
CA TRP A 667 -11.50 -10.51 12.60
C TRP A 667 -11.83 -10.45 11.11
N MET A 668 -11.81 -9.26 10.52
CA MET A 668 -11.94 -9.06 9.08
C MET A 668 -10.86 -9.87 8.33
N LYS A 669 -9.59 -9.74 8.72
CA LYS A 669 -8.48 -10.50 8.14
C LYS A 669 -8.72 -12.02 8.23
N PHE A 670 -9.04 -12.56 9.42
CA PHE A 670 -9.25 -14.00 9.59
C PHE A 670 -10.41 -14.54 8.76
N LYS A 671 -11.54 -13.82 8.70
CA LYS A 671 -12.72 -14.24 7.93
C LYS A 671 -12.46 -14.20 6.41
N LEU A 672 -11.86 -13.12 5.91
CA LEU A 672 -11.51 -12.98 4.49
C LEU A 672 -10.48 -14.02 4.03
N ASP A 673 -9.48 -14.29 4.87
CA ASP A 673 -8.49 -15.32 4.60
C ASP A 673 -9.11 -16.73 4.57
N SER A 674 -10.03 -17.04 5.50
CA SER A 674 -10.74 -18.33 5.54
C SER A 674 -11.58 -18.59 4.27
N ILE A 675 -12.20 -17.52 3.75
CA ILE A 675 -12.95 -17.57 2.49
C ILE A 675 -12.00 -17.85 1.32
N SER A 676 -10.86 -17.16 1.26
CA SER A 676 -9.83 -17.38 0.24
C SER A 676 -9.35 -18.85 0.21
N LEU A 677 -9.15 -19.46 1.39
CA LEU A 677 -8.76 -20.87 1.53
C LEU A 677 -9.81 -21.87 1.03
N THR A 678 -11.07 -21.45 0.90
CA THR A 678 -12.15 -22.32 0.39
C THR A 678 -12.24 -22.29 -1.14
N ILE A 679 -11.80 -21.19 -1.75
CA ILE A 679 -11.99 -20.90 -3.18
C ILE A 679 -10.73 -21.19 -3.98
N LEU A 680 -9.58 -20.70 -3.52
CA LEU A 680 -8.31 -20.78 -4.25
C LEU A 680 -7.91 -22.23 -4.57
N PRO A 681 -8.01 -23.22 -3.65
CA PRO A 681 -7.66 -24.60 -3.98
C PRO A 681 -8.52 -25.19 -5.09
N LYS A 682 -9.82 -24.85 -5.14
CA LYS A 682 -10.75 -25.32 -6.19
C LYS A 682 -10.36 -24.75 -7.57
N ILE A 683 -9.91 -23.50 -7.61
CA ILE A 683 -9.46 -22.85 -8.85
C ILE A 683 -8.10 -23.44 -9.27
N GLN A 684 -7.18 -23.63 -8.34
CA GLN A 684 -5.86 -24.24 -8.58
C GLN A 684 -5.97 -25.69 -9.06
N GLU A 685 -6.90 -26.48 -8.51
CA GLU A 685 -7.12 -27.85 -8.95
C GLU A 685 -7.70 -27.90 -10.38
N LYS A 686 -8.62 -26.99 -10.72
CA LYS A 686 -9.11 -26.84 -12.11
C LYS A 686 -7.99 -26.43 -13.06
N LEU A 687 -7.16 -25.48 -12.65
CA LEU A 687 -5.95 -25.09 -13.38
C LEU A 687 -5.05 -26.29 -13.64
N LYS A 688 -4.78 -27.15 -12.64
CA LYS A 688 -3.94 -28.35 -12.82
C LYS A 688 -4.57 -29.42 -13.72
N ASN A 689 -5.89 -29.59 -13.67
CA ASN A 689 -6.60 -30.67 -14.36
C ASN A 689 -7.03 -30.32 -15.81
N GLN A 690 -7.12 -29.03 -16.19
CA GLN A 690 -7.67 -28.57 -17.48
C GLN A 690 -6.63 -27.97 -18.45
N ILE A 691 -5.32 -28.22 -18.27
CA ILE A 691 -4.29 -27.64 -19.16
C ILE A 691 -4.20 -28.43 -20.47
N THR A 692 -5.03 -28.08 -21.45
CA THR A 692 -4.86 -28.51 -22.84
C THR A 692 -4.77 -27.33 -23.84
N GLY A 693 -5.03 -26.08 -23.41
CA GLY A 693 -4.93 -24.88 -24.26
C GLY A 693 -4.57 -23.59 -23.50
N THR A 694 -3.97 -22.61 -24.19
CA THR A 694 -3.49 -21.32 -23.63
C THR A 694 -4.61 -20.39 -23.18
N ASN A 695 -5.68 -20.23 -23.96
CA ASN A 695 -6.78 -19.30 -23.65
C ASN A 695 -7.60 -19.72 -22.40
N GLU A 696 -7.79 -21.02 -22.16
CA GLU A 696 -8.50 -21.50 -20.97
C GLU A 696 -7.68 -21.32 -19.69
N LYS A 697 -6.34 -21.50 -19.78
CA LYS A 697 -5.41 -21.20 -18.69
C LYS A 697 -5.48 -19.73 -18.31
N GLU A 698 -5.51 -18.82 -19.28
CA GLU A 698 -5.63 -17.38 -19.07
C GLU A 698 -6.93 -16.97 -18.37
N GLN A 699 -8.07 -17.50 -18.82
CA GLN A 699 -9.36 -17.23 -18.19
C GLN A 699 -9.39 -17.71 -16.74
N LEU A 700 -8.76 -18.85 -16.44
CA LEU A 700 -8.69 -19.37 -15.08
C LEU A 700 -7.72 -18.58 -14.18
N LEU A 701 -6.59 -18.09 -14.71
CA LEU A 701 -5.65 -17.22 -13.99
C LEU A 701 -6.28 -15.85 -13.69
N ASN A 702 -6.95 -15.24 -14.66
CA ASN A 702 -7.71 -14.00 -14.45
C ASN A 702 -8.85 -14.16 -13.43
N ARG A 703 -9.48 -15.34 -13.41
CA ARG A 703 -10.47 -15.65 -12.37
C ARG A 703 -9.81 -15.83 -11.01
N LEU A 704 -8.61 -16.39 -10.93
CA LEU A 704 -7.87 -16.57 -9.68
C LEU A 704 -7.51 -15.23 -9.06
N SER A 705 -6.96 -14.30 -9.85
CA SER A 705 -6.61 -12.95 -9.40
C SER A 705 -7.85 -12.16 -8.92
N ARG A 706 -8.93 -12.15 -9.72
CA ARG A 706 -10.19 -11.46 -9.38
C ARG A 706 -10.97 -12.10 -8.22
N SER A 707 -10.69 -13.36 -7.88
CA SER A 707 -11.34 -14.07 -6.77
C SER A 707 -10.62 -13.89 -5.43
N SER A 708 -9.46 -13.23 -5.38
CA SER A 708 -8.80 -12.87 -4.12
C SER A 708 -9.60 -11.76 -3.41
N LEU A 709 -9.77 -11.78 -2.10
CA LEU A 709 -10.42 -10.70 -1.35
C LEU A 709 -9.73 -10.55 0.00
N GLY A 710 -9.40 -9.32 0.38
CA GLY A 710 -8.67 -9.00 1.60
C GLY A 710 -8.97 -7.61 2.12
N LEU A 711 -8.45 -7.31 3.31
CA LEU A 711 -8.68 -6.04 4.00
C LEU A 711 -8.21 -4.83 3.18
N GLU A 712 -7.17 -5.02 2.37
CA GLU A 712 -6.63 -4.02 1.45
C GLU A 712 -7.69 -3.45 0.50
N HIS A 713 -8.66 -4.26 0.05
CA HIS A 713 -9.71 -3.80 -0.86
C HIS A 713 -10.70 -2.83 -0.19
N PHE A 714 -10.96 -2.99 1.12
CA PHE A 714 -11.81 -2.09 1.88
C PHE A 714 -11.10 -0.76 2.13
N LEU A 715 -9.81 -0.79 2.44
CA LEU A 715 -9.00 0.42 2.63
C LEU A 715 -8.80 1.17 1.32
N ARG A 716 -8.60 0.45 0.21
CA ARG A 716 -8.47 1.04 -1.12
C ARG A 716 -9.75 1.78 -1.51
N GLU A 717 -10.91 1.17 -1.28
CA GLU A 717 -12.21 1.82 -1.53
C GLU A 717 -12.36 3.13 -0.75
N ILE A 718 -12.00 3.13 0.54
CA ILE A 718 -11.99 4.34 1.38
C ILE A 718 -11.02 5.40 0.84
N GLY A 719 -9.84 4.98 0.39
CA GLY A 719 -8.87 5.86 -0.24
C GLY A 719 -9.41 6.51 -1.51
N GLN A 720 -10.12 5.75 -2.35
CA GLN A 720 -10.76 6.27 -3.57
C GLN A 720 -11.91 7.24 -3.27
N ILE A 721 -12.72 6.95 -2.24
CA ILE A 721 -13.75 7.88 -1.74
C ILE A 721 -13.11 9.20 -1.29
N TYR A 722 -12.00 9.12 -0.55
CA TYR A 722 -11.26 10.29 -0.09
C TYR A 722 -10.69 11.10 -1.25
N GLU A 723 -10.02 10.46 -2.21
CA GLU A 723 -9.47 11.11 -3.42
C GLU A 723 -10.56 11.82 -4.24
N ALA A 724 -11.67 11.14 -4.51
CA ALA A 724 -12.78 11.69 -5.28
C ALA A 724 -13.44 12.89 -4.57
N SER A 725 -13.50 12.90 -3.24
CA SER A 725 -14.15 13.97 -2.46
C SER A 725 -13.55 15.37 -2.68
N PHE A 726 -12.27 15.47 -3.07
CA PHE A 726 -11.64 16.75 -3.36
C PHE A 726 -12.22 17.45 -4.59
N TYR A 727 -12.82 16.68 -5.51
CA TYR A 727 -13.49 17.17 -6.71
C TYR A 727 -14.95 17.57 -6.46
N CYS A 728 -15.43 17.43 -5.22
CA CYS A 728 -16.72 17.96 -4.78
C CYS A 728 -16.57 19.42 -4.28
N SER A 729 -17.57 20.25 -4.53
CA SER A 729 -17.63 21.64 -4.04
C SER A 729 -18.15 21.76 -2.60
N ASP A 730 -18.57 20.65 -1.96
CA ASP A 730 -19.15 20.66 -0.61
C ASP A 730 -18.05 20.71 0.49
N PRO A 731 -17.97 21.79 1.30
CA PRO A 731 -16.98 21.93 2.37
C PRO A 731 -17.21 21.02 3.57
N ASP A 732 -18.47 20.69 3.89
CA ASP A 732 -18.81 19.88 5.07
C ASP A 732 -18.40 18.42 4.84
N LEU A 733 -18.63 17.91 3.63
CA LEU A 733 -18.17 16.59 3.21
C LEU A 733 -16.66 16.41 3.41
N LYS A 734 -15.87 17.40 2.97
CA LYS A 734 -14.40 17.37 3.11
C LYS A 734 -13.99 17.30 4.57
N LYS A 735 -14.66 18.05 5.45
CA LYS A 735 -14.37 18.06 6.89
C LYS A 735 -14.57 16.68 7.52
N HIS A 736 -15.62 15.95 7.16
CA HIS A 736 -15.89 14.63 7.73
C HIS A 736 -14.93 13.54 7.25
N LEU A 737 -14.57 13.55 5.96
CA LEU A 737 -13.66 12.55 5.37
C LEU A 737 -12.20 12.73 5.81
N THR A 738 -11.81 13.90 6.32
CA THR A 738 -10.46 14.13 6.87
C THR A 738 -10.10 13.24 8.06
N LYS A 739 -11.07 12.60 8.73
CA LYS A 739 -10.79 11.64 9.81
C LYS A 739 -10.33 10.27 9.28
N LEU A 740 -10.62 9.92 8.03
CA LEU A 740 -10.29 8.62 7.45
C LEU A 740 -8.77 8.38 7.34
N PRO A 741 -7.95 9.34 6.83
CA PRO A 741 -6.50 9.19 6.86
C PRO A 741 -5.96 9.01 8.29
N GLY A 742 -6.60 9.65 9.28
CA GLY A 742 -6.23 9.51 10.69
C GLY A 742 -6.39 8.09 11.22
N ALA A 743 -7.47 7.39 10.84
CA ALA A 743 -7.69 6.00 11.23
C ALA A 743 -6.73 5.04 10.51
N ALA A 744 -6.44 5.27 9.22
CA ALA A 744 -5.42 4.49 8.51
C ALA A 744 -4.01 4.72 9.07
N ALA A 745 -3.70 5.93 9.55
CA ALA A 745 -2.46 6.21 10.28
C ALA A 745 -2.38 5.44 11.60
N ASP A 746 -3.48 5.32 12.35
CA ASP A 746 -3.54 4.50 13.57
C ASP A 746 -3.30 3.01 13.27
N MET A 747 -3.81 2.51 12.14
CA MET A 747 -3.54 1.15 11.67
C MET A 747 -2.05 0.95 11.38
N LEU A 748 -1.43 1.89 10.64
CA LEU A 748 -0.01 1.83 10.29
C LEU A 748 0.89 1.88 11.54
N LEU A 749 0.58 2.75 12.50
CA LEU A 749 1.27 2.86 13.79
C LEU A 749 1.04 1.65 14.72
N SER A 750 -0.01 0.88 14.49
CA SER A 750 -0.30 -0.37 15.20
C SER A 750 0.36 -1.59 14.55
N GLY A 751 1.08 -1.40 13.44
CA GLY A 751 1.77 -2.47 12.73
C GLY A 751 0.90 -3.28 11.78
N LEU A 752 -0.21 -2.71 11.29
CA LEU A 752 -0.93 -3.26 10.15
C LEU A 752 -0.36 -2.69 8.83
N PRO A 753 -0.20 -3.51 7.78
CA PRO A 753 0.29 -3.02 6.49
C PRO A 753 -0.75 -2.12 5.82
N VAL A 754 -0.30 -1.03 5.21
CA VAL A 754 -1.11 -0.11 4.39
C VAL A 754 -0.59 -0.13 2.96
N GLU A 755 -1.51 -0.15 1.99
CA GLU A 755 -1.16 -0.15 0.57
C GLU A 755 -0.58 1.21 0.15
N LEU A 756 0.60 1.17 -0.46
CA LEU A 756 1.32 2.31 -1.04
C LEU A 756 1.05 2.40 -2.55
N ILE A 757 1.21 1.30 -3.27
CA ILE A 757 0.97 1.20 -4.72
C ILE A 757 -0.15 0.19 -4.95
N ASP A 758 -1.18 0.59 -5.70
CA ASP A 758 -2.20 -0.33 -6.18
C ASP A 758 -1.66 -1.16 -7.35
N GLY A 759 -1.48 -2.47 -7.16
CA GLY A 759 -1.01 -3.41 -8.18
C GLY A 759 -2.03 -3.81 -9.24
N ASP A 760 -3.29 -3.38 -9.13
CA ASP A 760 -4.27 -3.55 -10.21
C ASP A 760 -4.11 -2.49 -11.30
N VAL A 761 -3.55 -1.32 -10.97
CA VAL A 761 -3.44 -0.18 -11.89
C VAL A 761 -2.04 0.45 -11.99
N SER A 762 -1.07 -0.03 -11.21
CA SER A 762 0.29 0.51 -11.08
C SER A 762 0.32 1.99 -10.73
N ASN A 763 -0.48 2.42 -9.76
CA ASN A 763 -0.57 3.82 -9.39
C ASN A 763 -0.68 4.02 -7.89
N ILE A 764 -0.15 5.15 -7.42
CA ILE A 764 -0.26 5.60 -6.03
C ILE A 764 -1.46 6.55 -5.96
N PRO A 765 -2.43 6.33 -5.06
CA PRO A 765 -3.39 7.37 -4.70
C PRO A 765 -2.68 8.41 -3.83
N ILE A 766 -2.01 9.35 -4.51
CA ILE A 766 -1.03 10.27 -3.92
C ILE A 766 -1.61 11.04 -2.74
N ARG A 767 -2.81 11.62 -2.85
CA ARG A 767 -3.36 12.45 -1.76
C ARG A 767 -3.72 11.60 -0.57
N TRP A 768 -4.32 10.44 -0.80
CA TRP A 768 -4.65 9.48 0.26
C TRP A 768 -3.39 9.08 1.05
N VAL A 769 -2.36 8.60 0.35
CA VAL A 769 -1.11 8.15 1.01
C VAL A 769 -0.40 9.31 1.69
N SER A 770 -0.28 10.47 1.03
CA SER A 770 0.36 11.66 1.59
C SER A 770 -0.35 12.12 2.87
N ASP A 771 -1.69 12.13 2.90
CA ASP A 771 -2.43 12.57 4.07
C ASP A 771 -2.43 11.53 5.20
N VAL A 772 -2.38 10.23 4.90
CA VAL A 772 -2.12 9.18 5.91
C VAL A 772 -0.76 9.41 6.57
N LEU A 773 0.28 9.66 5.79
CA LEU A 773 1.63 9.92 6.31
C LEU A 773 1.70 11.23 7.11
N LYS A 774 1.01 12.30 6.67
CA LYS A 774 0.87 13.54 7.49
C LYS A 774 0.16 13.28 8.81
N GLN A 775 -0.87 12.44 8.83
CA GLN A 775 -1.53 12.06 10.08
C GLN A 775 -0.61 11.26 11.01
N VAL A 776 0.26 10.39 10.46
CA VAL A 776 1.33 9.75 11.25
C VAL A 776 2.25 10.80 11.86
N GLN A 777 2.70 11.80 11.09
CA GLN A 777 3.55 12.89 11.56
C GLN A 777 2.87 13.70 12.69
N ILE A 778 1.58 14.00 12.55
CA ILE A 778 0.78 14.72 13.57
C ILE A 778 0.68 13.91 14.88
N LYS A 779 0.43 12.60 14.77
CA LYS A 779 0.28 11.69 15.93
C LYS A 779 1.59 11.34 16.62
N THR A 780 2.73 11.62 15.98
CA THR A 780 4.07 11.37 16.50
C THR A 780 4.73 12.70 16.86
N HIS A 781 5.56 13.26 15.99
CA HIS A 781 6.06 14.62 16.09
C HIS A 781 6.44 15.19 14.71
N PRO A 782 6.48 16.53 14.54
CA PRO A 782 6.75 17.17 13.24
C PRO A 782 8.04 16.70 12.57
N ASP A 783 9.11 16.50 13.34
CA ASP A 783 10.42 16.11 12.80
C ASP A 783 10.64 14.59 12.75
N THR A 784 9.56 13.79 12.64
CA THR A 784 9.66 12.32 12.61
C THR A 784 10.48 11.86 11.41
N ARG A 785 11.57 11.14 11.68
CA ARG A 785 12.49 10.63 10.67
C ARG A 785 12.25 9.16 10.38
N ILE A 786 12.30 8.81 9.11
CA ILE A 786 12.10 7.44 8.64
C ILE A 786 13.30 6.94 7.84
N PHE A 787 13.59 5.65 7.99
CA PHE A 787 14.53 4.92 7.16
C PHE A 787 13.77 3.87 6.35
N VAL A 788 13.92 3.84 5.03
CA VAL A 788 13.11 3.02 4.11
C VAL A 788 13.89 1.79 3.65
N LEU A 789 13.36 0.61 3.95
CA LEU A 789 13.87 -0.69 3.54
C LEU A 789 12.83 -1.40 2.67
N SER A 790 13.19 -1.73 1.44
CA SER A 790 12.29 -2.42 0.51
C SER A 790 12.83 -3.76 0.07
N VAL A 791 11.96 -4.66 -0.38
CA VAL A 791 12.33 -5.95 -0.98
C VAL A 791 11.85 -6.01 -2.43
N LEU A 792 12.68 -6.53 -3.33
CA LEU A 792 12.33 -6.80 -4.74
C LEU A 792 12.71 -8.23 -5.10
N GLY A 793 12.02 -8.83 -6.06
CA GLY A 793 12.32 -10.17 -6.55
C GLY A 793 11.11 -10.84 -7.19
N LEU A 794 11.35 -11.96 -7.88
CA LEU A 794 10.29 -12.69 -8.59
C LEU A 794 9.16 -13.13 -7.65
N GLN A 795 8.02 -13.42 -8.25
CA GLN A 795 6.87 -14.01 -7.57
C GLN A 795 7.27 -15.31 -6.85
N SER A 796 6.69 -15.55 -5.67
CA SER A 796 6.88 -16.78 -4.89
C SER A 796 8.31 -17.08 -4.40
N THR A 797 9.23 -16.11 -4.41
CA THR A 797 10.62 -16.28 -3.91
C THR A 797 10.77 -16.18 -2.38
N GLY A 798 9.70 -15.92 -1.64
CA GLY A 798 9.73 -15.82 -0.17
C GLY A 798 10.01 -14.43 0.43
N LYS A 799 9.83 -13.35 -0.35
CA LYS A 799 10.04 -11.95 0.07
C LYS A 799 9.35 -11.59 1.39
N SER A 800 8.02 -11.72 1.44
CA SER A 800 7.22 -11.40 2.62
C SER A 800 7.58 -12.32 3.80
N THR A 801 7.97 -13.57 3.54
CA THR A 801 8.45 -14.51 4.56
C THR A 801 9.76 -14.07 5.20
N LEU A 802 10.71 -13.59 4.39
CA LEU A 802 11.98 -13.03 4.86
C LEU A 802 11.73 -11.79 5.74
N LEU A 803 10.91 -10.85 5.27
CA LEU A 803 10.58 -9.63 6.02
C LEU A 803 9.86 -9.93 7.34
N ASN A 804 8.91 -10.87 7.32
CA ASN A 804 8.20 -11.33 8.52
C ASN A 804 9.15 -12.01 9.53
N THR A 805 10.25 -12.63 9.08
CA THR A 805 11.25 -13.25 9.96
C THR A 805 12.27 -12.23 10.49
N LEU A 806 12.72 -11.29 9.65
CA LEU A 806 13.66 -10.23 10.03
C LEU A 806 13.10 -9.34 11.15
N PHE A 807 11.84 -8.91 10.99
CA PHE A 807 11.27 -7.85 11.80
C PHE A 807 9.97 -8.25 12.53
N GLY A 808 9.51 -9.50 12.39
CA GLY A 808 8.24 -9.92 13.00
C GLY A 808 7.01 -9.27 12.33
N LEU A 809 7.10 -8.92 11.05
CA LEU A 809 6.01 -8.25 10.32
C LEU A 809 4.85 -9.20 10.01
N GLN A 810 3.73 -8.63 9.55
CA GLN A 810 2.47 -9.35 9.32
C GLN A 810 2.00 -9.30 7.87
N PHE A 811 2.94 -9.20 6.92
CA PHE A 811 2.65 -9.30 5.49
C PHE A 811 2.06 -10.67 5.13
N ALA A 812 1.18 -10.71 4.13
CA ALA A 812 0.50 -11.93 3.71
C ALA A 812 1.47 -12.91 3.02
N VAL A 813 1.41 -14.21 3.37
CA VAL A 813 2.36 -15.25 2.89
C VAL A 813 1.67 -16.50 2.30
N SER A 814 0.35 -16.48 2.07
CA SER A 814 -0.39 -17.68 1.63
C SER A 814 -0.21 -18.00 0.15
N ALA A 815 -0.03 -19.29 -0.17
CA ALA A 815 0.08 -19.79 -1.54
C ALA A 815 -1.22 -19.49 -2.33
N GLY A 816 -1.12 -18.70 -3.39
CA GLY A 816 -2.27 -18.28 -4.21
C GLY A 816 -2.86 -16.90 -3.86
N ARG A 817 -2.29 -16.19 -2.87
CA ARG A 817 -2.48 -14.74 -2.71
C ARG A 817 -1.11 -14.10 -2.86
N CYS A 818 -0.71 -13.87 -4.10
CA CYS A 818 0.49 -13.09 -4.35
C CYS A 818 0.19 -11.64 -3.93
N THR A 819 1.12 -11.03 -3.19
CA THR A 819 1.10 -9.58 -2.93
C THR A 819 0.97 -8.87 -4.27
N ARG A 820 -0.04 -8.02 -4.45
CA ARG A 820 -0.22 -7.19 -5.65
C ARG A 820 -0.06 -5.73 -5.25
N GLY A 821 0.82 -5.01 -5.95
CA GLY A 821 1.21 -3.66 -5.58
C GLY A 821 2.34 -3.60 -4.55
N ALA A 822 2.36 -2.57 -3.73
CA ALA A 822 3.37 -2.43 -2.67
C ALA A 822 2.72 -2.01 -1.35
N PHE A 823 3.15 -2.59 -0.24
CA PHE A 823 2.59 -2.36 1.09
C PHE A 823 3.67 -1.88 2.06
N MET A 824 3.37 -0.81 2.79
CA MET A 824 4.27 -0.24 3.80
C MET A 824 3.84 -0.64 5.22
N GLN A 825 4.82 -0.85 6.09
CA GLN A 825 4.63 -1.06 7.52
C GLN A 825 5.73 -0.32 8.31
N LEU A 826 5.38 0.29 9.45
CA LEU A 826 6.34 1.02 10.30
C LEU A 826 6.82 0.17 11.47
N ILE A 827 8.12 0.22 11.74
CA ILE A 827 8.78 -0.38 12.89
C ILE A 827 9.34 0.73 13.77
N CYS A 828 8.93 0.79 15.04
CA CYS A 828 9.41 1.80 15.98
C CYS A 828 10.86 1.53 16.41
N VAL A 829 11.68 2.58 16.49
CA VAL A 829 13.04 2.53 17.04
C VAL A 829 13.02 2.93 18.52
N ASP A 830 13.75 2.20 19.35
CA ASP A 830 13.89 2.50 20.77
C ASP A 830 14.52 3.87 21.04
N HIS A 831 14.08 4.55 22.10
CA HIS A 831 14.55 5.90 22.44
C HIS A 831 16.08 5.96 22.55
N HIS A 832 16.70 4.92 23.12
CA HIS A 832 18.15 4.84 23.23
C HIS A 832 18.82 4.62 21.86
N MET A 833 18.16 3.88 20.96
CA MET A 833 18.65 3.58 19.60
C MET A 833 18.39 4.69 18.59
N LYS A 834 17.40 5.59 18.82
CA LYS A 834 17.13 6.74 17.93
C LYS A 834 18.37 7.62 17.76
N ALA A 835 19.11 7.83 18.84
CA ALA A 835 20.36 8.58 18.86
C ALA A 835 21.53 7.84 18.19
N GLU A 836 21.43 6.53 17.93
CA GLU A 836 22.43 5.76 17.19
C GLU A 836 22.06 5.60 15.70
N LEU A 837 20.78 5.39 15.40
CA LEU A 837 20.29 5.08 14.04
C LEU A 837 19.94 6.33 13.24
N GLY A 838 19.46 7.39 13.89
CA GLY A 838 19.16 8.67 13.22
C GLY A 838 17.76 8.75 12.63
N CYS A 839 16.93 7.75 12.93
CA CYS A 839 15.53 7.67 12.56
C CYS A 839 14.66 7.27 13.77
N ASP A 840 13.39 7.64 13.71
CA ASP A 840 12.36 7.26 14.68
C ASP A 840 11.67 5.95 14.29
N TYR A 841 11.54 5.72 12.98
CA TYR A 841 10.92 4.52 12.42
C TYR A 841 11.74 3.95 11.27
N ILE A 842 11.67 2.63 11.11
CA ILE A 842 12.05 1.94 9.88
C ILE A 842 10.77 1.62 9.13
N MET A 843 10.60 2.21 7.95
CA MET A 843 9.51 1.87 7.03
C MET A 843 9.95 0.69 6.17
N VAL A 844 9.22 -0.42 6.27
CA VAL A 844 9.46 -1.61 5.46
C VAL A 844 8.42 -1.70 4.36
N ILE A 845 8.85 -1.82 3.11
CA ILE A 845 7.98 -1.94 1.95
C ILE A 845 8.09 -3.36 1.35
N ASP A 846 7.00 -4.12 1.41
CA ASP A 846 6.84 -5.40 0.71
C ASP A 846 6.22 -5.16 -0.66
N THR A 847 6.83 -5.71 -1.72
CA THR A 847 6.36 -5.51 -3.10
C THR A 847 5.78 -6.77 -3.70
N GLU A 848 4.97 -6.57 -4.72
CA GLU A 848 4.58 -7.60 -5.67
C GLU A 848 5.80 -8.31 -6.26
N GLY A 849 5.59 -9.58 -6.61
CA GLY A 849 6.57 -10.34 -7.35
C GLY A 849 6.62 -9.90 -8.80
N LEU A 850 7.82 -9.53 -9.26
CA LEU A 850 8.05 -9.26 -10.68
C LEU A 850 7.66 -10.49 -11.51
N ARG A 851 7.14 -10.25 -12.71
CA ARG A 851 6.69 -11.26 -13.68
C ARG A 851 5.60 -12.21 -13.19
N ALA A 852 4.57 -11.69 -12.53
CA ALA A 852 3.44 -12.52 -12.14
C ALA A 852 2.81 -13.21 -13.37
N GLU A 853 2.70 -14.55 -13.36
CA GLU A 853 2.15 -15.32 -14.50
C GLU A 853 0.71 -14.90 -14.85
N GLU A 854 -0.01 -14.38 -13.87
CA GLU A 854 -1.40 -13.90 -13.98
C GLU A 854 -1.51 -12.59 -14.80
N LEU A 855 -0.41 -11.87 -14.99
CA LEU A 855 -0.35 -10.58 -15.69
C LEU A 855 0.36 -10.64 -17.05
N LEU A 856 1.00 -11.77 -17.40
CA LEU A 856 1.90 -11.90 -18.56
C LEU A 856 1.29 -11.54 -19.93
N ASN A 857 -0.03 -11.67 -20.09
CA ASN A 857 -0.70 -11.50 -21.40
C ASN A 857 -1.74 -10.37 -21.46
N VAL A 858 -1.88 -9.56 -20.39
CA VAL A 858 -2.53 -8.24 -20.51
C VAL A 858 -1.49 -7.33 -21.15
N THR A 859 -1.77 -6.78 -22.32
CA THR A 859 -0.88 -5.90 -23.10
C THR A 859 -0.20 -4.87 -22.17
N ASN A 860 1.15 -4.87 -22.12
CA ASN A 860 2.05 -3.99 -21.34
C ASN A 860 2.56 -4.46 -19.96
N ASN A 861 2.60 -5.77 -19.64
CA ASN A 861 3.11 -6.27 -18.35
C ASN A 861 4.55 -5.82 -17.96
N TYR A 862 5.45 -5.63 -18.92
CA TYR A 862 6.83 -5.23 -18.62
C TYR A 862 6.94 -3.78 -18.12
N GLU A 863 6.02 -2.91 -18.55
CA GLU A 863 5.93 -1.53 -18.12
C GLU A 863 5.58 -1.45 -16.64
N HIS A 864 4.62 -2.29 -16.18
CA HIS A 864 4.27 -2.45 -14.77
C HIS A 864 5.49 -2.82 -13.91
N ASP A 865 6.21 -3.87 -14.29
CA ASP A 865 7.38 -4.36 -13.54
C ASP A 865 8.51 -3.32 -13.50
N ASN A 866 8.76 -2.64 -14.62
CA ASN A 866 9.77 -1.59 -14.71
C ASN A 866 9.40 -0.37 -13.85
N GLU A 867 8.13 0.07 -13.89
CA GLU A 867 7.59 1.16 -13.07
C GLU A 867 7.73 0.85 -11.58
N LEU A 868 7.26 -0.33 -11.17
CA LEU A 868 7.30 -0.77 -9.77
C LEU A 868 8.75 -0.86 -9.26
N ALA A 869 9.65 -1.50 -10.01
CA ALA A 869 11.05 -1.63 -9.62
C ALA A 869 11.74 -0.26 -9.54
N THR A 870 11.47 0.62 -10.50
CA THR A 870 12.06 1.97 -10.56
C THR A 870 11.58 2.85 -9.41
N LEU A 871 10.27 2.86 -9.16
CA LEU A 871 9.65 3.64 -8.09
C LEU A 871 10.13 3.16 -6.72
N ILE A 872 10.04 1.85 -6.44
CA ILE A 872 10.46 1.30 -5.14
C ILE A 872 11.95 1.52 -4.89
N THR A 873 12.81 1.31 -5.89
CA THR A 873 14.25 1.57 -5.72
C THR A 873 14.54 3.06 -5.48
N GLY A 874 13.80 3.96 -6.12
CA GLY A 874 13.92 5.40 -5.90
C GLY A 874 13.54 5.83 -4.48
N LEU A 875 12.48 5.24 -3.91
CA LEU A 875 11.97 5.58 -2.57
C LEU A 875 12.77 4.96 -1.42
N SER A 876 13.69 4.03 -1.70
CA SER A 876 14.34 3.21 -0.68
C SER A 876 15.75 3.67 -0.32
N ASP A 877 16.10 3.60 0.97
CA ASP A 877 17.47 3.73 1.43
C ASP A 877 18.27 2.43 1.17
N ILE A 878 17.65 1.28 1.45
CA ILE A 878 18.17 -0.06 1.17
C ILE A 878 17.14 -0.87 0.39
N VAL A 879 17.60 -1.58 -0.65
CA VAL A 879 16.80 -2.56 -1.38
C VAL A 879 17.38 -3.96 -1.21
N LEU A 880 16.55 -4.88 -0.74
CA LEU A 880 16.83 -6.31 -0.64
C LEU A 880 16.37 -7.00 -1.92
N VAL A 881 17.31 -7.51 -2.71
CA VAL A 881 17.04 -8.22 -3.95
C VAL A 881 17.02 -9.71 -3.68
N ASN A 882 15.84 -10.30 -3.76
CA ASN A 882 15.60 -11.68 -3.44
C ASN A 882 15.73 -12.58 -4.68
N LEU A 883 16.71 -13.49 -4.65
CA LEU A 883 17.10 -14.38 -5.74
C LEU A 883 16.78 -15.84 -5.39
N SER A 884 16.11 -16.53 -6.32
CA SER A 884 15.84 -17.98 -6.24
C SER A 884 17.01 -18.80 -6.80
N SER A 885 17.22 -20.01 -6.28
CA SER A 885 18.32 -20.91 -6.69
C SER A 885 18.01 -21.78 -7.92
N GLU A 886 16.78 -21.80 -8.41
CA GLU A 886 16.31 -22.89 -9.28
C GLU A 886 16.54 -22.66 -10.79
N SER A 887 16.77 -21.43 -11.27
CA SER A 887 17.15 -21.20 -12.68
C SER A 887 18.04 -19.95 -12.91
N ASN A 888 19.08 -20.11 -13.75
CA ASN A 888 19.97 -19.00 -14.15
C ASN A 888 19.25 -17.93 -14.99
N SER A 889 18.19 -18.30 -15.71
CA SER A 889 17.38 -17.38 -16.52
C SER A 889 16.57 -16.41 -15.65
N GLU A 890 15.92 -16.90 -14.60
CA GLU A 890 15.14 -16.08 -13.66
C GLU A 890 16.03 -15.05 -12.95
N MET A 891 17.25 -15.46 -12.59
CA MET A 891 18.23 -14.55 -12.01
C MET A 891 18.61 -13.44 -12.99
N GLN A 892 18.91 -13.75 -14.24
CA GLN A 892 19.26 -12.74 -15.25
C GLN A 892 18.13 -11.73 -15.46
N ASP A 893 16.88 -12.20 -15.50
CA ASP A 893 15.70 -11.38 -15.74
C ASP A 893 15.47 -10.31 -14.66
N ILE A 894 15.65 -10.66 -13.37
CA ILE A 894 15.55 -9.70 -12.26
C ILE A 894 16.74 -8.72 -12.27
N LEU A 895 17.95 -9.25 -12.46
CA LEU A 895 19.17 -8.44 -12.40
C LEU A 895 19.17 -7.37 -13.49
N GLN A 896 18.65 -7.67 -14.67
CA GLN A 896 18.55 -6.71 -15.76
C GLN A 896 17.63 -5.54 -15.40
N ILE A 897 16.44 -5.82 -14.83
CA ILE A 897 15.52 -4.78 -14.32
C ILE A 897 16.25 -3.88 -13.31
N ILE A 898 16.94 -4.50 -12.34
CA ILE A 898 17.62 -3.76 -11.27
C ILE A 898 18.76 -2.90 -11.82
N VAL A 899 19.58 -3.42 -12.72
CA VAL A 899 20.70 -2.68 -13.30
C VAL A 899 20.21 -1.45 -14.06
N HIS A 900 19.15 -1.58 -14.87
CA HIS A 900 18.52 -0.45 -15.55
C HIS A 900 18.01 0.59 -14.55
N THR A 901 17.25 0.16 -13.56
CA THR A 901 16.75 1.05 -12.50
C THR A 901 17.89 1.78 -11.80
N LEU A 902 18.99 1.09 -11.47
CA LEU A 902 20.13 1.68 -10.78
C LEU A 902 20.88 2.73 -11.60
N ILE A 903 21.06 2.51 -12.89
CA ILE A 903 21.65 3.52 -13.79
C ILE A 903 20.80 4.78 -13.74
N ARG A 904 19.47 4.65 -13.86
CA ARG A 904 18.55 5.79 -13.77
C ARG A 904 18.63 6.49 -12.42
N MET A 905 18.67 5.74 -11.32
CA MET A 905 18.78 6.32 -9.98
C MET A 905 20.07 7.14 -9.81
N LYS A 906 21.18 6.65 -10.38
CA LYS A 906 22.46 7.34 -10.32
C LYS A 906 22.45 8.65 -11.10
N GLU A 907 21.83 8.69 -12.28
CA GLU A 907 21.68 9.92 -13.08
C GLU A 907 20.92 11.00 -12.32
N VAL A 908 19.90 10.60 -11.55
CA VAL A 908 19.13 11.50 -10.66
C VAL A 908 19.91 11.84 -9.37
N GLY A 909 21.11 11.30 -9.19
CA GLY A 909 21.99 11.57 -8.05
C GLY A 909 21.62 10.79 -6.78
N ILE A 910 20.71 9.83 -6.87
CA ILE A 910 20.33 9.00 -5.73
C ILE A 910 21.30 7.83 -5.58
N LYS A 911 21.76 7.66 -4.34
CA LYS A 911 22.62 6.54 -3.96
C LYS A 911 21.82 5.61 -3.05
N GLN A 912 21.45 4.46 -3.59
CA GLN A 912 20.87 3.35 -2.85
C GLN A 912 21.94 2.33 -2.43
N SER A 913 21.67 1.64 -1.33
CA SER A 913 22.42 0.44 -0.95
C SER A 913 21.63 -0.82 -1.33
N ILE A 914 22.29 -1.82 -1.91
CA ILE A 914 21.64 -3.06 -2.34
C ILE A 914 22.26 -4.26 -1.65
N TYR A 915 21.39 -5.16 -1.19
CA TYR A 915 21.76 -6.48 -0.68
C TYR A 915 21.14 -7.56 -1.56
N PHE A 916 21.95 -8.48 -2.06
CA PHE A 916 21.45 -9.63 -2.82
C PHE A 916 21.30 -10.82 -1.90
N ILE A 917 20.09 -11.35 -1.80
CA ILE A 917 19.72 -12.44 -0.91
C ILE A 917 19.45 -13.67 -1.77
N HIS A 918 20.27 -14.69 -1.61
CA HIS A 918 20.16 -15.92 -2.36
C HIS A 918 19.60 -17.02 -1.45
N HIS A 919 18.38 -17.48 -1.75
CA HIS A 919 17.71 -18.52 -0.97
C HIS A 919 18.13 -19.94 -1.36
N ASN A 920 17.80 -20.91 -0.50
CA ASN A 920 17.96 -22.36 -0.70
C ASN A 920 19.41 -22.83 -0.97
N VAL A 921 20.40 -22.09 -0.48
CA VAL A 921 21.82 -22.50 -0.60
C VAL A 921 22.23 -23.25 0.66
N SER A 922 22.80 -24.45 0.50
CA SER A 922 23.28 -25.24 1.64
C SER A 922 24.57 -24.66 2.22
N ASP A 923 24.71 -24.67 3.55
CA ASP A 923 25.87 -24.07 4.25
C ASP A 923 27.23 -24.62 3.78
N LEU A 924 27.29 -25.90 3.39
CA LEU A 924 28.50 -26.54 2.85
C LEU A 924 28.90 -25.99 1.47
N SER A 925 27.91 -25.60 0.66
CA SER A 925 28.13 -25.02 -0.66
C SER A 925 28.34 -23.50 -0.61
N ALA A 926 27.80 -22.80 0.40
CA ALA A 926 27.91 -21.35 0.54
C ALA A 926 29.37 -20.86 0.59
N ASN A 927 30.27 -21.58 1.28
CA ASN A 927 31.69 -21.23 1.35
C ASN A 927 32.45 -21.41 0.02
N VAL A 928 32.03 -22.38 -0.81
CA VAL A 928 32.63 -22.65 -2.14
C VAL A 928 32.01 -21.75 -3.23
N LEU A 929 30.73 -21.43 -3.09
CA LEU A 929 29.97 -20.50 -3.94
C LEU A 929 30.34 -19.03 -3.67
N ASN A 930 30.80 -18.69 -2.47
CA ASN A 930 31.14 -17.32 -2.07
C ASN A 930 32.24 -16.66 -2.91
N LEU A 931 33.13 -17.42 -3.57
CA LEU A 931 34.16 -16.83 -4.45
C LEU A 931 33.83 -17.05 -5.92
N SER A 932 33.47 -18.28 -6.29
CA SER A 932 33.16 -18.64 -7.68
C SER A 932 31.83 -18.05 -8.16
N GLY A 933 30.78 -18.16 -7.35
CA GLY A 933 29.45 -17.60 -7.62
C GLY A 933 29.43 -16.07 -7.59
N VAL A 934 30.13 -15.44 -6.64
CA VAL A 934 30.32 -13.98 -6.60
C VAL A 934 31.03 -13.46 -7.86
N THR A 935 32.07 -14.16 -8.32
CA THR A 935 32.80 -13.80 -9.55
C THR A 935 31.93 -13.98 -10.79
N GLN A 936 31.11 -15.04 -10.84
CA GLN A 936 30.19 -15.29 -11.94
C GLN A 936 29.07 -14.23 -12.01
N LEU A 937 28.45 -13.93 -10.87
CA LEU A 937 27.40 -12.92 -10.76
C LEU A 937 27.93 -11.54 -11.13
N LEU A 938 29.15 -11.19 -10.70
CA LEU A 938 29.81 -9.95 -11.12
C LEU A 938 29.95 -9.83 -12.63
N LYS A 939 30.49 -10.88 -13.27
CA LYS A 939 30.65 -10.90 -14.72
C LYS A 939 29.30 -10.71 -15.41
N GLN A 940 28.25 -11.35 -14.89
CA GLN A 940 26.90 -11.17 -15.40
C GLN A 940 26.40 -9.74 -15.20
N LEU A 941 26.59 -9.15 -14.01
CA LEU A 941 26.22 -7.76 -13.72
C LEU A 941 26.97 -6.76 -14.60
N ASP A 942 28.26 -6.96 -14.86
CA ASP A 942 29.05 -6.12 -15.76
C ASP A 942 28.52 -6.20 -17.20
N ILE A 943 28.20 -7.41 -17.68
CA ILE A 943 27.60 -7.61 -19.00
C ILE A 943 26.24 -6.91 -19.08
N LEU A 944 25.37 -7.12 -18.09
CA LEU A 944 24.05 -6.49 -18.03
C LEU A 944 24.17 -4.96 -17.91
N THR A 945 25.18 -4.45 -17.21
CA THR A 945 25.46 -3.01 -17.10
C THR A 945 25.84 -2.42 -18.45
N GLN A 946 26.71 -3.09 -19.21
CA GLN A 946 27.05 -2.64 -20.57
C GLN A 946 25.83 -2.66 -21.49
N MET A 947 24.99 -3.69 -21.38
CA MET A 947 23.76 -3.79 -22.18
C MET A 947 22.75 -2.71 -21.82
N ALA A 948 22.57 -2.43 -20.53
CA ALA A 948 21.67 -1.39 -20.04
C ALA A 948 22.18 0.01 -20.38
N ALA A 949 23.47 0.26 -20.19
CA ALA A 949 24.12 1.53 -20.54
C ALA A 949 24.01 1.84 -22.03
N LYS A 950 24.11 0.82 -22.90
CA LYS A 950 23.84 0.96 -24.34
C LYS A 950 22.42 1.40 -24.63
N GLN A 951 21.44 0.80 -23.98
CA GLN A 951 20.03 1.14 -24.17
C GLN A 951 19.70 2.55 -23.67
N GLU A 952 20.35 2.99 -22.58
CA GLU A 952 20.18 4.33 -22.01
C GLU A 952 21.08 5.40 -22.68
N ASN A 953 21.83 5.06 -23.74
CA ASN A 953 22.81 5.93 -24.42
C ASN A 953 23.91 6.50 -23.48
N LYS A 954 24.40 5.67 -22.55
CA LYS A 954 25.41 5.99 -21.52
C LYS A 954 26.60 5.03 -21.53
N GLU A 955 26.86 4.37 -22.65
CA GLU A 955 27.91 3.37 -22.81
C GLU A 955 29.34 3.90 -22.56
N GLU A 956 29.55 5.21 -22.73
CA GLU A 956 30.82 5.87 -22.40
C GLU A 956 31.02 6.10 -20.89
N THR A 957 29.92 6.10 -20.12
CA THR A 957 29.93 6.41 -18.67
C THR A 957 29.91 5.15 -17.81
N TYR A 958 29.17 4.12 -18.21
CA TYR A 958 28.96 2.91 -17.43
C TYR A 958 29.44 1.67 -18.18
N THR A 959 30.54 1.08 -17.73
CA THR A 959 31.15 -0.12 -18.34
C THR A 959 31.16 -1.34 -17.43
N LYS A 960 31.08 -1.08 -16.11
CA LYS A 960 31.08 -2.09 -15.04
C LYS A 960 30.00 -1.73 -14.03
N PHE A 961 29.51 -2.73 -13.31
CA PHE A 961 28.51 -2.53 -12.27
C PHE A 961 29.01 -1.61 -11.14
N SER A 962 30.32 -1.65 -10.85
CA SER A 962 30.97 -0.73 -9.91
C SER A 962 30.89 0.74 -10.34
N ASP A 963 30.73 1.01 -11.64
CA ASP A 963 30.56 2.35 -12.18
C ASP A 963 29.16 2.89 -11.88
N VAL A 964 28.20 2.04 -11.47
CA VAL A 964 26.83 2.42 -11.11
C VAL A 964 26.70 2.57 -9.59
N ILE A 965 27.12 1.58 -8.82
CA ILE A 965 26.97 1.60 -7.35
C ILE A 965 28.29 1.27 -6.65
N LEU A 966 28.57 1.99 -5.54
CA LEU A 966 29.69 1.67 -4.66
C LEU A 966 29.33 0.40 -3.88
N TYR A 967 29.99 -0.71 -4.20
CA TYR A 967 29.53 -2.04 -3.80
C TYR A 967 30.66 -2.94 -3.32
N ASP A 968 30.49 -3.53 -2.13
CA ASP A 968 31.37 -4.56 -1.59
C ASP A 968 30.64 -5.91 -1.57
N LEU A 969 30.86 -6.70 -2.63
CA LEU A 969 30.20 -7.99 -2.87
C LEU A 969 30.23 -8.93 -1.67
N LYS A 970 31.34 -8.94 -0.93
CA LYS A 970 31.50 -9.85 0.21
C LYS A 970 30.55 -9.48 1.36
N LYS A 971 30.21 -8.20 1.47
CA LYS A 971 29.34 -7.69 2.53
C LYS A 971 27.86 -7.68 2.14
N THR A 972 27.55 -7.59 0.87
CA THR A 972 26.18 -7.35 0.36
C THR A 972 25.51 -8.59 -0.21
N MET A 973 26.26 -9.61 -0.62
CA MET A 973 25.71 -10.89 -1.03
C MET A 973 25.51 -11.80 0.19
N LYS A 974 24.30 -12.33 0.36
CA LYS A 974 23.91 -13.14 1.51
C LYS A 974 23.27 -14.43 1.05
N TYR A 975 23.73 -15.53 1.61
CA TYR A 975 23.20 -16.86 1.34
C TYR A 975 22.35 -17.29 2.52
N ILE A 976 21.10 -17.60 2.25
CA ILE A 976 20.14 -18.02 3.26
C ILE A 976 19.71 -19.46 2.95
N PRO A 977 19.79 -20.40 3.90
CA PRO A 977 19.40 -21.79 3.68
C PRO A 977 17.89 -21.93 3.51
N GLY A 978 17.42 -23.15 3.26
CA GLY A 978 15.98 -23.43 3.16
C GLY A 978 15.24 -23.14 4.48
N LEU A 979 14.00 -22.63 4.38
CA LEU A 979 13.17 -22.26 5.53
C LEU A 979 12.84 -23.46 6.43
N TRP A 980 12.55 -24.62 5.85
CA TRP A 980 12.10 -25.82 6.57
C TRP A 980 13.20 -26.88 6.60
N HIS A 981 13.34 -27.60 7.72
CA HIS A 981 14.25 -28.75 7.82
C HIS A 981 13.84 -29.93 6.93
N SER A 982 12.52 -30.09 6.69
CA SER A 982 11.89 -31.21 5.98
C SER A 982 10.60 -30.74 5.28
N PRO A 983 9.96 -31.56 4.43
CA PRO A 983 8.65 -31.20 3.84
C PRO A 983 7.63 -30.77 4.93
N PRO A 984 6.86 -29.70 4.69
CA PRO A 984 6.35 -28.82 5.74
C PRO A 984 5.16 -29.32 6.59
N THR A 985 4.69 -30.56 6.41
CA THR A 985 3.48 -31.01 7.15
C THR A 985 3.67 -31.01 8.67
N MET A 986 4.87 -31.33 9.15
CA MET A 986 5.25 -31.26 10.58
C MET A 986 6.65 -30.66 10.81
N ALA A 987 7.26 -30.06 9.78
CA ALA A 987 8.61 -29.52 9.91
C ALA A 987 8.63 -28.25 10.78
N SER A 988 9.70 -28.07 11.54
CA SER A 988 10.05 -26.81 12.18
C SER A 988 10.86 -25.93 11.22
N VAL A 989 10.84 -24.62 11.48
CA VAL A 989 11.74 -23.69 10.80
C VAL A 989 13.20 -24.03 11.12
N SER A 990 14.04 -23.97 10.09
CA SER A 990 15.47 -24.24 10.19
C SER A 990 16.16 -23.26 11.14
N SER A 991 16.95 -23.78 12.09
CA SER A 991 17.78 -22.92 12.95
C SER A 991 18.81 -22.14 12.13
N GLY A 992 19.41 -22.78 11.11
CA GLY A 992 20.36 -22.12 10.21
C GLY A 992 19.71 -20.97 9.42
N TYR A 993 18.45 -21.11 9.03
CA TYR A 993 17.69 -20.00 8.41
C TYR A 993 17.52 -18.84 9.40
N SER A 994 17.06 -19.15 10.61
CA SER A 994 16.79 -18.15 11.66
C SER A 994 18.06 -17.39 12.08
N GLU A 995 19.19 -18.09 12.20
CA GLU A 995 20.50 -17.51 12.52
C GLU A 995 21.01 -16.61 11.40
N LYS A 996 20.96 -17.05 10.13
CA LYS A 996 21.41 -16.25 8.98
C LYS A 996 20.54 -15.01 8.75
N VAL A 997 19.23 -15.12 8.93
CA VAL A 997 18.31 -13.98 8.87
C VAL A 997 18.61 -12.98 9.99
N PHE A 998 18.96 -13.46 11.18
CA PHE A 998 19.34 -12.58 12.28
C PHE A 998 20.69 -11.90 12.08
N GLU A 999 21.70 -12.61 11.55
CA GLU A 999 22.96 -12.01 11.11
C GLU A 999 22.70 -10.86 10.12
N LEU A 1000 21.84 -11.10 9.11
CA LEU A 1000 21.41 -10.05 8.17
C LEU A 1000 20.76 -8.86 8.89
N LYS A 1001 19.88 -9.10 9.87
CA LYS A 1001 19.28 -8.02 10.68
C LYS A 1001 20.34 -7.19 11.39
N GLN A 1002 21.33 -7.83 12.02
CA GLN A 1002 22.42 -7.14 12.72
C GLN A 1002 23.23 -6.27 11.76
N GLU A 1003 23.57 -6.81 10.58
CA GLU A 1003 24.31 -6.09 9.55
C GLU A 1003 23.53 -4.90 8.99
N LEU A 1004 22.23 -5.05 8.71
CA LEU A 1004 21.37 -3.97 8.24
C LEU A 1004 21.31 -2.83 9.27
N VAL A 1005 21.17 -3.16 10.55
CA VAL A 1005 21.16 -2.14 11.62
C VAL A 1005 22.51 -1.43 11.71
N GLU A 1006 23.62 -2.16 11.62
CA GLU A 1006 24.95 -1.56 11.62
C GLU A 1006 25.19 -0.68 10.38
N HIS A 1007 24.66 -1.08 9.21
CA HIS A 1007 24.68 -0.26 8.00
C HIS A 1007 23.92 1.06 8.20
N ILE A 1008 22.74 1.03 8.83
CA ILE A 1008 21.98 2.23 9.17
C ILE A 1008 22.80 3.16 10.06
N LYS A 1009 23.48 2.63 11.09
CA LYS A 1009 24.38 3.42 11.96
C LYS A 1009 25.54 4.07 11.19
N GLN A 1010 26.07 3.39 10.17
CA GLN A 1010 27.16 3.91 9.34
C GLN A 1010 26.66 4.97 8.36
N GLU A 1011 25.51 4.77 7.73
CA GLU A 1011 24.90 5.73 6.81
C GLU A 1011 24.48 7.02 7.51
N ARG A 1012 24.01 6.93 8.76
CA ARG A 1012 23.76 8.10 9.61
C ARG A 1012 24.95 9.05 9.68
N LYS A 1013 26.19 8.53 9.71
CA LYS A 1013 27.41 9.37 9.76
C LYS A 1013 27.63 10.16 8.48
N LYS A 1014 27.00 9.76 7.38
CA LYS A 1014 27.13 10.38 6.05
C LYS A 1014 25.94 11.29 5.73
N ARG A 1015 24.71 10.85 6.03
CA ARG A 1015 23.46 11.60 5.80
C ARG A 1015 22.46 11.40 6.93
N LEU A 1016 21.63 12.41 7.18
CA LEU A 1016 20.47 12.26 8.04
C LEU A 1016 19.34 11.54 7.29
N SER A 1017 18.56 10.72 8.02
CA SER A 1017 17.34 10.11 7.50
C SER A 1017 16.30 11.17 7.14
N LEU A 1018 15.51 10.88 6.11
CA LEU A 1018 14.44 11.74 5.60
C LEU A 1018 13.37 11.93 6.67
N THR A 1019 12.79 13.13 6.75
CA THR A 1019 11.56 13.33 7.51
C THR A 1019 10.37 12.74 6.74
N ILE A 1020 9.25 12.50 7.41
CA ILE A 1020 8.02 12.08 6.72
C ILE A 1020 7.63 13.09 5.62
N SER A 1021 7.80 14.39 5.86
CA SER A 1021 7.51 15.42 4.86
C SER A 1021 8.42 15.31 3.65
N ASP A 1022 9.73 15.11 3.86
CA ASP A 1022 10.69 14.93 2.76
C ASP A 1022 10.37 13.68 1.94
N PHE A 1023 9.95 12.60 2.61
CA PHE A 1023 9.56 11.36 1.94
C PHE A 1023 8.27 11.53 1.12
N ILE A 1024 7.29 12.29 1.60
CA ILE A 1024 6.08 12.60 0.83
C ILE A 1024 6.45 13.36 -0.45
N THR A 1025 7.29 14.39 -0.36
CA THR A 1025 7.77 15.14 -1.54
C THR A 1025 8.53 14.21 -2.49
N LEU A 1026 9.44 13.38 -1.97
CA LEU A 1026 10.16 12.39 -2.77
C LEU A 1026 9.19 11.44 -3.48
N MET A 1027 8.17 10.94 -2.79
CA MET A 1027 7.15 10.04 -3.34
C MET A 1027 6.37 10.70 -4.49
N GLU A 1028 5.95 11.93 -4.30
CA GLU A 1028 5.22 12.71 -5.32
C GLU A 1028 6.10 12.95 -6.55
N ASP A 1029 7.33 13.40 -6.36
CA ASP A 1029 8.29 13.66 -7.44
C ASP A 1029 8.63 12.39 -8.21
N PHE A 1030 8.95 11.29 -7.51
CA PHE A 1030 9.25 10.00 -8.13
C PHE A 1030 8.06 9.40 -8.85
N SER A 1031 6.86 9.48 -8.27
CA SER A 1031 5.65 8.97 -8.91
C SER A 1031 5.39 9.71 -10.22
N ASN A 1032 5.51 11.04 -10.22
CA ASN A 1032 5.34 11.86 -11.42
C ASN A 1032 6.42 11.58 -12.47
N ALA A 1033 7.69 11.47 -12.06
CA ALA A 1033 8.79 11.13 -12.95
C ALA A 1033 8.57 9.76 -13.61
N VAL A 1034 8.27 8.72 -12.84
CA VAL A 1034 8.03 7.36 -13.37
C VAL A 1034 6.79 7.32 -14.28
N LYS A 1035 5.74 8.10 -14.00
CA LYS A 1035 4.58 8.24 -14.90
C LYS A 1035 4.93 8.94 -16.22
N SER A 1036 5.82 9.93 -16.18
CA SER A 1036 6.27 10.65 -17.38
C SER A 1036 7.19 9.82 -18.28
N GLU A 1037 7.87 8.83 -17.69
CA GLU A 1037 8.74 7.91 -18.42
C GLU A 1037 7.94 7.01 -19.35
N ASP A 1038 8.45 6.85 -20.57
CA ASP A 1038 7.96 5.89 -21.54
C ASP A 1038 8.84 4.64 -21.52
N PHE A 1039 8.40 3.60 -20.83
CA PHE A 1039 9.06 2.30 -20.86
C PHE A 1039 8.74 1.57 -22.17
N ILE A 1040 9.29 2.06 -23.28
CA ILE A 1040 9.11 1.52 -24.64
C ILE A 1040 9.52 0.05 -24.71
N PHE A 1041 10.50 -0.36 -23.91
CA PHE A 1041 10.98 -1.73 -23.82
C PHE A 1041 10.85 -2.28 -22.40
N SER A 1042 10.53 -3.57 -22.33
CA SER A 1042 10.93 -4.38 -21.20
C SER A 1042 12.43 -4.22 -20.98
N PHE A 1043 12.88 -4.01 -19.74
CA PHE A 1043 14.31 -4.00 -19.46
C PHE A 1043 14.98 -5.30 -19.92
N GLN A 1044 14.23 -6.39 -20.12
CA GLN A 1044 14.71 -7.70 -20.58
C GLN A 1044 14.90 -7.82 -22.09
N ASN A 1045 14.20 -7.04 -22.92
CA ASN A 1045 14.18 -7.28 -24.36
C ASN A 1045 15.33 -6.55 -25.07
N SER A 1046 16.56 -6.88 -24.69
CA SER A 1046 17.76 -6.23 -25.22
C SER A 1046 17.89 -6.38 -26.73
N LEU A 1047 17.39 -7.48 -27.32
CA LEU A 1047 17.40 -7.67 -28.77
C LEU A 1047 16.45 -6.70 -29.47
N ALA A 1048 15.22 -6.52 -28.97
CA ALA A 1048 14.28 -5.55 -29.52
C ALA A 1048 14.76 -4.11 -29.29
N ALA A 1049 15.32 -3.80 -28.12
CA ALA A 1049 15.88 -2.49 -27.81
C ALA A 1049 17.11 -2.15 -28.67
N ILE A 1050 18.01 -3.12 -28.91
CA ILE A 1050 19.16 -2.97 -29.82
C ILE A 1050 18.67 -2.79 -31.27
N ALA A 1051 17.71 -3.60 -31.71
CA ALA A 1051 17.13 -3.48 -33.04
C ALA A 1051 16.45 -2.11 -33.26
N TYR A 1052 15.73 -1.61 -32.26
CA TYR A 1052 15.12 -0.29 -32.28
C TYR A 1052 16.15 0.83 -32.21
N SER A 1053 17.15 0.74 -31.33
CA SER A 1053 18.25 1.72 -31.23
C SER A 1053 18.99 1.85 -32.57
N LYS A 1054 19.26 0.73 -33.24
CA LYS A 1054 19.84 0.70 -34.59
C LYS A 1054 18.93 1.39 -35.62
N LEU A 1055 17.63 1.08 -35.61
CA LEU A 1055 16.65 1.77 -36.47
C LEU A 1055 16.58 3.28 -36.16
N SER A 1056 16.63 3.67 -34.89
CA SER A 1056 16.59 5.07 -34.45
C SER A 1056 17.86 5.83 -34.83
N SER A 1057 19.02 5.17 -34.85
CA SER A 1057 20.27 5.72 -35.35
C SER A 1057 20.16 6.01 -36.86
N GLU A 1058 19.74 5.01 -37.65
CA GLU A 1058 19.53 5.17 -39.09
C GLU A 1058 18.49 6.27 -39.40
N TYR A 1059 17.40 6.31 -38.63
CA TYR A 1059 16.40 7.37 -38.74
C TYR A 1059 16.97 8.76 -38.43
N SER A 1060 17.90 8.87 -37.47
CA SER A 1060 18.55 10.15 -37.15
C SER A 1060 19.41 10.64 -38.31
N ASP A 1061 20.10 9.73 -39.01
CA ASP A 1061 20.85 10.05 -40.23
C ASP A 1061 19.91 10.53 -41.34
N TRP A 1062 18.79 9.83 -41.59
CA TRP A 1062 17.80 10.26 -42.57
C TRP A 1062 17.17 11.61 -42.21
N LYS A 1063 16.89 11.85 -40.92
CA LYS A 1063 16.39 13.13 -40.42
C LYS A 1063 17.39 14.25 -40.71
N TRP A 1064 18.67 14.01 -40.51
CA TRP A 1064 19.72 14.98 -40.81
C TRP A 1064 19.81 15.26 -42.32
N GLU A 1065 19.73 14.24 -43.17
CA GLU A 1065 19.72 14.37 -44.62
C GLU A 1065 18.55 15.24 -45.10
N ILE A 1066 17.34 15.00 -44.57
CA ILE A 1066 16.15 15.81 -44.90
C ILE A 1066 16.39 17.28 -44.52
N HIS A 1067 16.86 17.56 -43.30
CA HIS A 1067 17.16 18.94 -42.87
C HIS A 1067 18.21 19.60 -43.75
N LYS A 1068 19.26 18.86 -44.13
CA LYS A 1068 20.32 19.35 -45.00
C LYS A 1068 19.76 19.73 -46.38
N SER A 1069 18.95 18.87 -47.00
CA SER A 1069 18.31 19.12 -48.29
C SER A 1069 17.47 20.42 -48.27
N PHE A 1070 16.68 20.63 -47.22
CA PHE A 1070 15.88 21.86 -47.08
C PHE A 1070 16.75 23.10 -46.81
N THR A 1071 17.88 22.94 -46.11
CA THR A 1071 18.83 24.04 -45.87
C THR A 1071 19.53 24.46 -47.17
N GLU A 1072 20.01 23.50 -47.96
CA GLU A 1072 20.62 23.77 -49.27
C GLU A 1072 19.64 24.40 -50.26
N TRP A 1073 18.38 23.93 -50.27
CA TRP A 1073 17.32 24.56 -51.06
C TRP A 1073 17.07 26.00 -50.60
N LYS A 1074 16.98 26.24 -49.29
CA LYS A 1074 16.80 27.57 -48.71
C LYS A 1074 17.91 28.54 -49.12
N GLU A 1075 19.18 28.13 -49.08
CA GLU A 1075 20.30 28.96 -49.54
C GLU A 1075 20.24 29.29 -51.04
N LYS A 1076 19.72 28.36 -51.86
CA LYS A 1076 19.47 28.62 -53.29
C LYS A 1076 18.30 29.59 -53.48
N ALA A 1077 17.23 29.42 -52.72
CA ALA A 1077 16.07 30.31 -52.75
C ALA A 1077 16.45 31.74 -52.33
N GLU A 1078 17.21 31.92 -51.24
CA GLU A 1078 17.68 33.23 -50.79
C GLU A 1078 18.56 33.93 -51.84
N ARG A 1079 19.45 33.20 -52.53
CA ARG A 1079 20.25 33.75 -53.63
C ARG A 1079 19.38 34.19 -54.82
N ARG A 1080 18.32 33.45 -55.14
CA ARG A 1080 17.37 33.82 -56.21
C ARG A 1080 16.56 35.05 -55.83
N ILE A 1081 16.11 35.14 -54.58
CA ILE A 1081 15.36 36.30 -54.07
C ILE A 1081 16.22 37.58 -54.16
N LYS A 1082 17.49 37.54 -53.72
CA LYS A 1082 18.39 38.70 -53.78
C LYS A 1082 18.65 39.24 -55.19
N ASN A 1083 18.62 38.37 -56.20
CA ASN A 1083 18.94 38.71 -57.59
C ASN A 1083 17.70 39.00 -58.45
N CYS A 1084 16.50 39.07 -57.85
CA CYS A 1084 15.25 39.25 -58.58
C CYS A 1084 14.72 40.68 -58.40
N GLU A 1085 14.32 41.31 -59.52
CA GLU A 1085 13.72 42.65 -59.55
C GLU A 1085 12.19 42.61 -59.47
N GLU A 1086 11.55 41.52 -59.92
CA GLU A 1086 10.09 41.29 -59.86
C GLU A 1086 9.74 40.09 -58.97
N ILE A 1087 9.22 40.37 -57.78
CA ILE A 1087 8.99 39.37 -56.72
C ILE A 1087 7.70 38.56 -56.93
N ASP A 1088 6.68 39.12 -57.59
CA ASP A 1088 5.32 38.54 -57.65
C ASP A 1088 5.26 37.16 -58.32
N ASN A 1089 6.13 36.90 -59.31
CA ASN A 1089 6.21 35.61 -60.01
C ASN A 1089 7.09 34.57 -59.29
N LEU A 1090 7.90 35.00 -58.32
CA LEU A 1090 8.87 34.14 -57.64
C LEU A 1090 8.24 33.39 -56.45
N VAL A 1091 7.25 33.98 -55.78
CA VAL A 1091 6.59 33.39 -54.60
C VAL A 1091 5.86 32.08 -54.91
N PRO A 1092 5.03 31.99 -55.97
CA PRO A 1092 4.33 30.74 -56.30
C PRO A 1092 5.31 29.65 -56.75
N ALA A 1093 6.38 30.03 -57.47
CA ALA A 1093 7.41 29.11 -57.93
C ALA A 1093 8.19 28.48 -56.78
N LEU A 1094 8.63 29.28 -55.79
CA LEU A 1094 9.35 28.76 -54.61
C LEU A 1094 8.45 27.87 -53.73
N LYS A 1095 7.15 28.18 -53.62
CA LYS A 1095 6.20 27.30 -52.92
C LYS A 1095 6.05 25.95 -53.62
N SER A 1096 5.91 25.96 -54.95
CA SER A 1096 5.84 24.73 -55.74
C SER A 1096 7.12 23.90 -55.67
N GLU A 1097 8.30 24.54 -55.70
CA GLU A 1097 9.59 23.85 -55.54
C GLU A 1097 9.75 23.22 -54.15
N ALA A 1098 9.32 23.92 -53.09
CA ALA A 1098 9.33 23.39 -51.74
C ALA A 1098 8.35 22.20 -51.58
N ASP A 1099 7.21 22.23 -52.27
CA ASP A 1099 6.25 21.12 -52.33
C ASP A 1099 6.82 19.89 -53.03
N GLU A 1100 7.49 20.07 -54.17
CA GLU A 1100 8.18 18.97 -54.85
C GLU A 1100 9.30 18.39 -53.98
N LEU A 1101 10.13 19.24 -53.37
CA LEU A 1101 11.20 18.79 -52.48
C LEU A 1101 10.68 17.98 -51.29
N ALA A 1102 9.59 18.44 -50.66
CA ALA A 1102 8.97 17.72 -49.55
C ALA A 1102 8.48 16.32 -49.98
N ARG A 1103 7.82 16.22 -51.14
CA ARG A 1103 7.36 14.93 -51.68
C ARG A 1103 8.53 14.01 -52.03
N THR A 1104 9.58 14.55 -52.65
CA THR A 1104 10.76 13.76 -53.00
C THR A 1104 11.45 13.20 -51.76
N GLN A 1105 11.67 14.05 -50.74
CA GLN A 1105 12.31 13.63 -49.49
C GLN A 1105 11.43 12.66 -48.67
N GLU A 1106 10.10 12.84 -48.68
CA GLU A 1106 9.16 11.89 -48.06
C GLU A 1106 9.25 10.51 -48.73
N LEU A 1107 9.18 10.44 -50.07
CA LEU A 1107 9.31 9.20 -50.84
C LEU A 1107 10.66 8.51 -50.60
N GLU A 1108 11.74 9.29 -50.57
CA GLU A 1108 13.09 8.77 -50.35
C GLU A 1108 13.27 8.23 -48.92
N GLY A 1109 12.78 8.96 -47.92
CA GLY A 1109 12.79 8.54 -46.51
C GLY A 1109 11.95 7.28 -46.27
N LEU A 1110 10.73 7.22 -46.83
CA LEU A 1110 9.88 6.03 -46.75
C LEU A 1110 10.49 4.83 -47.50
N GLY A 1111 11.16 5.08 -48.63
CA GLY A 1111 11.90 4.06 -49.38
C GLY A 1111 13.07 3.48 -48.58
N LYS A 1112 13.87 4.33 -47.90
CA LYS A 1112 14.95 3.91 -47.00
C LYS A 1112 14.44 3.09 -45.82
N LEU A 1113 13.33 3.52 -45.21
CA LEU A 1113 12.65 2.77 -44.16
C LEU A 1113 12.21 1.39 -44.66
N GLN A 1114 11.56 1.32 -45.83
CA GLN A 1114 11.13 0.05 -46.42
C GLN A 1114 12.32 -0.87 -46.78
N ALA A 1115 13.43 -0.30 -47.26
CA ALA A 1115 14.69 -1.02 -47.50
C ALA A 1115 15.29 -1.61 -46.21
N TYR A 1116 15.24 -0.87 -45.10
CA TYR A 1116 15.69 -1.36 -43.79
C TYR A 1116 14.89 -2.60 -43.33
N PHE A 1117 13.55 -2.54 -43.42
CA PHE A 1117 12.68 -3.67 -43.07
C PHE A 1117 12.75 -4.86 -44.05
N THR A 1118 13.35 -4.70 -45.22
CA THR A 1118 13.52 -5.77 -46.22
C THR A 1118 14.92 -6.39 -46.22
N SER A 1119 15.92 -5.72 -45.66
CA SER A 1119 17.31 -6.17 -45.65
C SER A 1119 17.75 -6.86 -44.36
N ASP A 1120 17.15 -6.52 -43.19
CA ASP A 1120 17.54 -7.09 -41.89
C ASP A 1120 16.53 -8.17 -41.41
N VAL A 1121 16.69 -9.41 -41.89
CA VAL A 1121 15.72 -10.51 -41.71
C VAL A 1121 15.60 -10.98 -40.24
N ASN A 1122 16.63 -10.80 -39.42
CA ASN A 1122 16.68 -11.34 -38.05
C ASN A 1122 15.98 -10.47 -37.00
N ASN A 1123 15.80 -9.17 -37.24
CA ASN A 1123 15.22 -8.23 -36.26
C ASN A 1123 13.81 -7.75 -36.64
N ARG A 1124 13.35 -8.05 -37.85
CA ARG A 1124 12.10 -7.53 -38.43
C ARG A 1124 10.87 -7.77 -37.56
N GLU A 1125 10.68 -9.00 -37.07
CA GLU A 1125 9.53 -9.36 -36.23
C GLU A 1125 9.51 -8.63 -34.87
N LEU A 1126 10.66 -8.17 -34.38
CA LEU A 1126 10.80 -7.51 -33.08
C LEU A 1126 10.44 -6.01 -33.11
N ILE A 1127 10.53 -5.36 -34.27
CA ILE A 1127 10.32 -3.91 -34.44
C ILE A 1127 9.20 -3.54 -35.43
N GLU A 1128 8.51 -4.51 -36.05
CA GLU A 1128 7.45 -4.24 -37.04
C GLU A 1128 6.33 -3.36 -36.46
N ASN A 1129 6.00 -3.49 -35.18
CA ASN A 1129 5.00 -2.65 -34.50
C ASN A 1129 5.36 -1.16 -34.47
N TYR A 1130 6.65 -0.80 -34.58
CA TYR A 1130 7.14 0.59 -34.58
C TYR A 1130 7.25 1.18 -35.99
N ARG A 1131 7.08 0.37 -37.03
CA ARG A 1131 7.21 0.82 -38.43
C ARG A 1131 6.28 2.00 -38.73
N HIS A 1132 5.02 1.90 -38.33
CA HIS A 1132 4.04 2.96 -38.56
C HIS A 1132 4.42 4.27 -37.87
N HIS A 1133 4.98 4.21 -36.66
CA HIS A 1133 5.46 5.39 -35.93
C HIS A 1133 6.57 6.13 -36.70
N PHE A 1134 7.56 5.41 -37.25
CA PHE A 1134 8.61 6.03 -38.07
C PHE A 1134 8.09 6.54 -39.42
N GLU A 1135 7.13 5.85 -40.05
CA GLU A 1135 6.45 6.33 -41.26
C GLU A 1135 5.76 7.69 -41.01
N VAL A 1136 5.04 7.82 -39.90
CA VAL A 1136 4.39 9.07 -39.50
C VAL A 1136 5.43 10.15 -39.22
N ASN A 1137 6.49 9.85 -38.47
CA ASN A 1137 7.51 10.84 -38.12
C ASN A 1137 8.28 11.38 -39.34
N ILE A 1138 8.56 10.55 -40.36
CA ILE A 1138 9.17 11.02 -41.62
C ILE A 1138 8.24 12.03 -42.32
N LYS A 1139 6.94 11.70 -42.41
CA LYS A 1139 5.94 12.59 -43.04
C LYS A 1139 5.81 13.92 -42.31
N THR A 1140 5.68 13.88 -40.99
CA THR A 1140 5.58 15.08 -40.14
C THR A 1140 6.83 15.94 -40.27
N LEU A 1141 8.02 15.33 -40.25
CA LEU A 1141 9.28 16.05 -40.41
C LEU A 1141 9.38 16.78 -41.76
N CYS A 1142 8.99 16.14 -42.86
CA CYS A 1142 8.98 16.77 -44.18
C CYS A 1142 8.01 17.96 -44.23
N MET A 1143 6.84 17.85 -43.58
CA MET A 1143 5.87 18.95 -43.49
C MET A 1143 6.39 20.11 -42.64
N GLU A 1144 7.04 19.84 -41.51
CA GLU A 1144 7.65 20.86 -40.65
C GLU A 1144 8.80 21.60 -41.35
N CYS A 1145 9.72 20.86 -41.96
CA CYS A 1145 10.84 21.42 -42.72
C CYS A 1145 10.35 22.31 -43.87
N LYS A 1146 9.33 21.86 -44.61
CA LYS A 1146 8.66 22.67 -45.64
C LYS A 1146 8.08 23.95 -45.05
N GLY A 1147 7.27 23.83 -43.98
CA GLY A 1147 6.63 24.98 -43.35
C GLY A 1147 7.64 26.03 -42.89
N ASN A 1148 8.73 25.60 -42.27
CA ASN A 1148 9.79 26.49 -41.81
C ASN A 1148 10.58 27.13 -42.97
N ALA A 1149 10.88 26.36 -44.02
CA ALA A 1149 11.58 26.86 -45.20
C ALA A 1149 10.74 27.90 -45.97
N VAL A 1150 9.45 27.64 -46.18
CA VAL A 1150 8.52 28.56 -46.84
C VAL A 1150 8.35 29.84 -46.03
N ARG A 1151 8.09 29.73 -44.71
CA ARG A 1151 7.94 30.90 -43.83
C ARG A 1151 9.17 31.79 -43.85
N LYS A 1152 10.38 31.21 -43.76
CA LYS A 1152 11.62 31.99 -43.83
C LYS A 1152 11.83 32.63 -45.20
N CYS A 1153 11.46 31.96 -46.29
CA CYS A 1153 11.51 32.57 -47.62
C CYS A 1153 10.53 33.75 -47.73
N GLU A 1154 9.32 33.64 -47.19
CA GLU A 1154 8.35 34.74 -47.14
C GLU A 1154 8.85 35.93 -46.32
N GLU A 1155 9.51 35.70 -45.19
CA GLU A 1155 10.17 36.74 -44.39
C GLU A 1155 11.28 37.43 -45.20
N PHE A 1156 12.11 36.66 -45.90
CA PHE A 1156 13.20 37.18 -46.73
C PHE A 1156 12.67 37.99 -47.93
N ILE A 1157 11.59 37.54 -48.54
CA ILE A 1157 10.89 38.22 -49.63
C ILE A 1157 10.35 39.57 -49.15
N LYS A 1158 9.66 39.62 -48.01
CA LYS A 1158 9.15 40.88 -47.43
C LYS A 1158 10.28 41.88 -47.16
N LEU A 1159 11.41 41.40 -46.66
CA LEU A 1159 12.58 42.23 -46.40
C LEU A 1159 13.19 42.78 -47.70
N HIS A 1160 13.30 41.95 -48.74
CA HIS A 1160 13.81 42.37 -50.04
C HIS A 1160 12.86 43.36 -50.75
N GLN A 1161 11.55 43.12 -50.70
CA GLN A 1161 10.53 44.05 -51.20
C GLN A 1161 10.67 45.44 -50.53
N SER A 1162 10.82 45.45 -49.21
CA SER A 1162 10.99 46.69 -48.44
C SER A 1162 12.27 47.45 -48.83
N LEU A 1163 13.35 46.74 -49.17
CA LEU A 1163 14.59 47.34 -49.67
C LEU A 1163 14.42 47.95 -51.07
N ILE A 1164 13.70 47.27 -51.97
CA ILE A 1164 13.39 47.80 -53.31
C ILE A 1164 12.52 49.06 -53.20
N ASP A 1165 11.49 49.04 -52.35
CA ASP A 1165 10.61 50.19 -52.15
C ASP A 1165 11.36 51.37 -51.51
N PHE A 1166 12.29 51.08 -50.59
CA PHE A 1166 13.18 52.09 -50.01
C PHE A 1166 14.13 52.71 -51.06
N GLN A 1167 14.67 51.92 -51.98
CA GLN A 1167 15.50 52.44 -53.08
C GLN A 1167 14.70 53.31 -54.04
N LYS A 1168 13.47 52.93 -54.38
CA LYS A 1168 12.55 53.76 -55.20
C LYS A 1168 12.25 55.09 -54.52
N LEU A 1169 12.07 55.07 -53.19
CA LEU A 1169 11.82 56.28 -52.41
C LEU A 1169 13.03 57.22 -52.41
N ILE A 1170 14.25 56.69 -52.23
CA ILE A 1170 15.49 57.47 -52.35
C ILE A 1170 15.61 58.10 -53.73
N HIS A 1171 15.34 57.33 -54.79
CA HIS A 1171 15.44 57.84 -56.16
C HIS A 1171 14.44 58.98 -56.40
N LYS A 1172 13.18 58.81 -55.96
CA LYS A 1172 12.14 59.84 -56.04
C LYS A 1172 12.52 61.12 -55.30
N TYR A 1173 13.01 61.02 -54.06
CA TYR A 1173 13.46 62.21 -53.32
C TYR A 1173 14.70 62.83 -53.96
N GLY A 1174 15.60 62.02 -54.55
CA GLY A 1174 16.72 62.52 -55.34
C GLY A 1174 16.28 63.36 -56.54
N GLU A 1175 15.29 62.88 -57.30
CA GLU A 1175 14.69 63.61 -58.42
C GLU A 1175 13.98 64.90 -57.96
N GLU A 1176 13.20 64.85 -56.87
CA GLU A 1176 12.55 66.05 -56.30
C GLU A 1176 13.56 67.10 -55.83
N ILE A 1177 14.65 66.68 -55.17
CA ILE A 1177 15.77 67.56 -54.78
C ILE A 1177 16.41 68.17 -56.02
N GLU A 1178 16.71 67.36 -57.04
CA GLU A 1178 17.35 67.84 -58.27
C GLU A 1178 16.45 68.84 -59.02
N GLU A 1179 15.14 68.58 -59.11
CA GLU A 1179 14.17 69.48 -59.72
C GLU A 1179 14.11 70.83 -58.98
N LYS A 1180 14.06 70.80 -57.64
CA LYS A 1180 13.95 72.02 -56.82
C LYS A 1180 15.25 72.82 -56.76
N VAL A 1181 16.40 72.14 -56.81
CA VAL A 1181 17.70 72.78 -57.00
C VAL A 1181 17.78 73.42 -58.38
N ASN A 1182 17.28 72.76 -59.43
CA ASN A 1182 17.23 73.32 -60.78
C ASN A 1182 16.27 74.52 -60.88
N GLU A 1183 15.11 74.49 -60.23
CA GLU A 1183 14.20 75.64 -60.10
C GLU A 1183 14.89 76.82 -59.41
N LEU A 1184 15.61 76.58 -58.31
CA LEU A 1184 16.38 77.60 -57.59
C LEU A 1184 17.47 78.21 -58.48
N LEU A 1185 18.19 77.37 -59.24
CA LEU A 1185 19.23 77.79 -60.20
C LEU A 1185 18.65 78.61 -61.36
N GLN A 1186 17.47 78.25 -61.89
CA GLN A 1186 16.80 79.03 -62.93
C GLN A 1186 16.31 80.38 -62.41
N LYS A 1187 15.75 80.41 -61.19
CA LYS A 1187 15.30 81.65 -60.53
C LYS A 1187 16.47 82.62 -60.31
N CYS A 1188 17.62 82.10 -59.87
CA CYS A 1188 18.87 82.87 -59.73
C CYS A 1188 19.45 83.36 -61.08
N LYS A 1189 19.15 82.70 -62.21
CA LYS A 1189 19.59 83.13 -63.56
C LYS A 1189 18.69 84.22 -64.16
N LEU A 1190 17.40 84.25 -63.82
CA LEU A 1190 16.42 85.22 -64.32
C LEU A 1190 16.53 86.59 -63.62
N GLU A 1191 16.89 86.60 -62.34
CA GLU A 1191 17.22 87.82 -61.61
C GLU A 1191 18.68 88.22 -61.91
N LYS A 1192 18.90 89.27 -62.72
CA LYS A 1192 20.23 89.73 -63.18
C LYS A 1192 21.18 90.28 -62.09
N ASN A 1193 21.07 89.83 -60.84
CA ASN A 1193 21.98 90.16 -59.75
C ASN A 1193 22.77 88.92 -59.33
N LYS A 1194 24.11 88.99 -59.38
CA LYS A 1194 24.99 87.95 -58.82
C LYS A 1194 24.80 87.92 -57.30
N LEU A 1195 24.01 86.98 -56.80
CA LEU A 1195 23.87 86.71 -55.38
C LEU A 1195 25.24 86.36 -54.77
N THR A 1196 25.52 86.88 -53.58
CA THR A 1196 26.73 86.52 -52.82
C THR A 1196 26.57 85.11 -52.22
N GLU A 1197 27.70 84.44 -51.94
CA GLU A 1197 27.72 83.04 -51.47
C GLU A 1197 26.88 82.82 -50.19
N THR A 1198 26.85 83.82 -49.30
CA THR A 1198 26.02 83.83 -48.08
C THR A 1198 24.52 83.93 -48.37
N GLN A 1199 24.11 84.66 -49.40
CA GLN A 1199 22.71 84.79 -49.79
C GLN A 1199 22.20 83.55 -50.52
N LEU A 1200 23.05 82.94 -51.37
CA LEU A 1200 22.74 81.68 -52.05
C LEU A 1200 22.54 80.54 -51.04
N LYS A 1201 23.40 80.49 -50.02
CA LYS A 1201 23.29 79.53 -48.92
C LYS A 1201 21.98 79.72 -48.13
N GLY A 1202 21.59 80.96 -47.83
CA GLY A 1202 20.33 81.23 -47.13
C GLY A 1202 19.07 80.84 -47.93
N GLU A 1203 19.07 81.02 -49.25
CA GLU A 1203 17.94 80.58 -50.10
C GLU A 1203 17.91 79.06 -50.29
N PHE A 1204 19.07 78.39 -50.36
CA PHE A 1204 19.15 76.94 -50.34
C PHE A 1204 18.66 76.36 -49.01
N GLU A 1205 19.09 76.91 -47.88
CA GLU A 1205 18.64 76.49 -46.54
C GLU A 1205 17.13 76.64 -46.36
N LYS A 1206 16.52 77.73 -46.84
CA LYS A 1206 15.05 77.90 -46.84
C LYS A 1206 14.31 76.91 -47.73
N MET A 1207 14.91 76.51 -48.86
CA MET A 1207 14.35 75.51 -49.76
C MET A 1207 14.44 74.12 -49.12
N TRP A 1208 15.58 73.81 -48.50
CA TRP A 1208 15.83 72.57 -47.77
C TRP A 1208 14.95 72.42 -46.52
N GLU A 1209 14.70 73.48 -45.75
CA GLU A 1209 13.78 73.46 -44.59
C GLU A 1209 12.30 73.29 -44.97
N LYS A 1210 11.93 73.57 -46.23
CA LYS A 1210 10.55 73.42 -46.72
C LYS A 1210 10.26 72.07 -47.36
N MET A 1211 11.31 71.34 -47.74
CA MET A 1211 11.24 69.92 -48.12
C MET A 1211 11.19 69.06 -46.87
#